data_AF-A0A1V9YNA7-F1
#
_entry.id   AF-A0A1V9YNA7-F1
#
_cell.length_a   1.000
_cell.length_b   1.000
_cell.length_c   1.000
_cell.angle_alpha   90.00
_cell.angle_beta   90.00
_cell.angle_gamma   90.00
#
_symmetry.space_group_name_H-M   'P 1'
#
loop_
_entity.id
_entity.type
_entity.pdbx_description
1 polymer ?
#
loop_
_entity_poly.entity_id
_entity_poly.type
_entity_poly.pdbx_seq_one_letter_code
_entity_poly.pdbx_strand_id
1 'polypeptide(L)'
;MTLAPTPPHPFGVTLGFFRHLIDLCGGRTKLQGRTTAQVCFDYIVPLTASTQLSLVDHIAADPATTHFVQPANWYISHAWSYLFLETVDSLEVFFAQQQLSDEAVVWFCVFNNNQHRAATYPFEYWSSTFKSQLSAIGNVVMVMHPWNDPVVLRRSWCVFEVYVAVTTGARFEMAMAPDQLELLLNDMKKTNVFNAILSTIKSEQSSTTVPSDRDGIFALIEAETSFTAVDRLVFSTISDWMKRALTTHAVSLASPEEQEPAWRSLHDLYGATDKWVDAERCAEQVVACCESIHGVGNATTLFANTLVLTSRAKANQPLEVWEQPFETLIEQLESVLGRAHPDVIEARVRFASELVSRGLKNERAIELLFVNSECLGSMQPDDHATLRTALPLGQAHCNLNHFDDAEHWFGIALASARRVHPPEHPFIVSAEAGLGDLYHLVGRLDEALAIFEIHAELHLRRYGIDDYKTVAAFGVMGTTLHRMGKLVRARSHFTDLLNALAKRPPRQVVNTIISQEGLALVHWALDDKAAAVALLLQCIKQFLAHDRLFRALRSTERLYRLLIEASVDGADDAWVPVHDHFVAPVTPPESWTSEYCAGCHQDIVGTLTCCNMCPRGTYFYCRLCSTLGRILCAHDTSAFLAFKPPHRHLLEEKLASFNGPLDAFDEALAHYTSYCRDHSVPEDEQMPRVVFGYEVDSRPWHPML
;
A
#
# COMPACT_ATOMS: atom_id res chain seq x y z
N MET A 1 -8.10 27.79 29.80
CA MET A 1 -7.34 27.93 28.53
C MET A 1 -7.42 29.38 28.11
N THR A 2 -6.41 30.17 28.45
CA THR A 2 -6.21 31.50 27.86
C THR A 2 -5.83 31.30 26.40
N LEU A 3 -6.72 31.69 25.48
CA LEU A 3 -6.42 31.76 24.05
C LEU A 3 -5.14 32.58 23.88
N ALA A 4 -4.12 32.00 23.26
CA ALA A 4 -2.96 32.78 22.83
C ALA A 4 -3.45 33.94 21.95
N PRO A 5 -2.87 35.15 22.08
CA PRO A 5 -3.30 36.29 21.27
C PRO A 5 -3.17 35.94 19.78
N THR A 6 -4.24 36.19 19.02
CA THR A 6 -4.26 36.04 17.57
C THR A 6 -3.12 36.88 16.99
N PRO A 7 -2.19 36.29 16.21
CA PRO A 7 -1.10 37.06 15.61
C PRO A 7 -1.71 38.19 14.74
N PRO A 8 -1.10 39.39 14.73
CA PRO A 8 -1.58 40.49 13.92
C PRO A 8 -1.58 40.06 12.44
N HIS A 9 -2.71 40.26 11.77
CA HIS A 9 -2.88 39.84 10.39
C HIS A 9 -1.90 40.62 9.49
N PRO A 10 -1.06 39.95 8.68
CA PRO A 10 -0.09 40.64 7.88
C PRO A 10 -0.76 41.48 6.80
N PHE A 11 -0.11 42.58 6.43
CA PHE A 11 -0.43 43.29 5.20
C PHE A 11 0.13 42.54 3.98
N GLY A 12 -0.50 42.73 2.84
CA GLY A 12 -0.05 42.27 1.53
C GLY A 12 -0.39 43.32 0.48
N VAL A 13 -0.31 42.93 -0.79
CA VAL A 13 -0.63 43.81 -1.91
C VAL A 13 -1.72 43.23 -2.78
N THR A 14 -2.57 44.06 -3.35
CA THR A 14 -3.55 43.60 -4.36
C THR A 14 -2.85 43.15 -5.64
N LEU A 15 -3.51 42.29 -6.43
CA LEU A 15 -2.98 41.85 -7.72
C LEU A 15 -2.69 43.03 -8.68
N GLY A 16 -3.46 44.11 -8.60
CA GLY A 16 -3.24 45.33 -9.39
C GLY A 16 -1.87 45.95 -9.18
N PHE A 17 -1.25 45.76 -8.01
CA PHE A 17 0.09 46.27 -7.74
C PHE A 17 1.16 45.56 -8.57
N PHE A 18 1.00 44.28 -8.93
CA PHE A 18 1.97 43.59 -9.77
C PHE A 18 2.08 44.24 -11.15
N ARG A 19 0.95 44.63 -11.74
CA ARG A 19 0.91 45.39 -13.00
C ARG A 19 1.59 46.74 -12.85
N HIS A 20 1.26 47.46 -11.78
CA HIS A 20 1.89 48.75 -11.47
C HIS A 20 3.42 48.62 -11.31
N LEU A 21 3.90 47.59 -10.61
CA LEU A 21 5.32 47.31 -10.42
C LEU A 21 6.01 46.97 -11.75
N ILE A 22 5.37 46.19 -12.61
CA ILE A 22 5.89 45.89 -13.95
C ILE A 22 6.11 47.19 -14.73
N ASP A 23 5.17 48.13 -14.68
CA ASP A 23 5.29 49.43 -15.34
C ASP A 23 6.41 50.28 -14.72
N LEU A 24 6.52 50.32 -13.39
CA LEU A 24 7.61 51.01 -12.68
C LEU A 24 8.99 50.46 -13.06
N CYS A 25 9.10 49.15 -13.27
CA CYS A 25 10.33 48.49 -13.74
C CYS A 25 10.61 48.72 -15.24
N GLY A 26 9.74 49.44 -15.94
CA GLY A 26 9.86 49.80 -17.36
C GLY A 26 9.24 48.78 -18.32
N GLY A 27 8.20 48.07 -17.86
CA GLY A 27 7.33 47.21 -18.66
C GLY A 27 7.80 45.76 -18.78
N ARG A 28 6.90 44.90 -19.30
CA ARG A 28 7.13 43.45 -19.45
C ARG A 28 8.39 43.12 -20.25
N THR A 29 8.69 43.87 -21.31
CA THR A 29 9.87 43.63 -22.16
C THR A 29 11.19 43.67 -21.38
N LYS A 30 11.31 44.54 -20.37
CA LYS A 30 12.52 44.62 -19.53
C LYS A 30 12.64 43.48 -18.51
N LEU A 31 11.51 42.92 -18.11
CA LEU A 31 11.43 41.83 -17.13
C LEU A 31 11.41 40.44 -17.79
N GLN A 32 11.36 40.38 -19.12
CA GLN A 32 11.37 39.12 -19.86
C GLN A 32 12.61 38.28 -19.52
N GLY A 33 12.41 37.01 -19.19
CA GLY A 33 13.48 36.08 -18.84
C GLY A 33 14.17 36.36 -17.51
N ARG A 34 13.67 37.31 -16.70
CA ARG A 34 14.20 37.56 -15.35
C ARG A 34 13.51 36.72 -14.30
N THR A 35 14.29 36.16 -13.38
CA THR A 35 13.76 35.42 -12.23
C THR A 35 13.19 36.35 -11.17
N THR A 36 12.33 35.86 -10.27
CA THR A 36 11.82 36.65 -9.14
C THR A 36 12.96 37.13 -8.23
N ALA A 37 14.03 36.35 -8.06
CA ALA A 37 15.26 36.80 -7.38
C ALA A 37 15.92 37.98 -8.09
N GLN A 38 16.10 37.92 -9.42
CA GLN A 38 16.68 39.02 -10.19
C GLN A 38 15.81 40.27 -10.12
N VAL A 39 14.49 40.14 -10.23
CA VAL A 39 13.57 41.29 -10.08
C VAL A 39 13.67 41.88 -8.66
N CYS A 40 13.78 41.02 -7.64
CA CYS A 40 13.97 41.46 -6.26
C CYS A 40 15.23 42.33 -6.10
N PHE A 41 16.40 41.80 -6.48
CA PHE A 41 17.66 42.47 -6.21
C PHE A 41 18.00 43.59 -7.20
N ASP A 42 17.60 43.48 -8.47
CA ASP A 42 17.94 44.48 -9.50
C ASP A 42 16.96 45.67 -9.54
N TYR A 43 15.74 45.51 -9.01
CA TYR A 43 14.69 46.54 -9.09
C TYR A 43 14.06 46.88 -7.74
N ILE A 44 13.59 45.90 -6.97
CA ILE A 44 12.82 46.14 -5.73
C ILE A 44 13.72 46.65 -4.58
N VAL A 45 14.88 46.02 -4.38
CA VAL A 45 15.86 46.46 -3.37
C VAL A 45 16.33 47.91 -3.67
N PRO A 46 16.69 48.28 -4.92
CA PRO A 46 16.95 49.67 -5.27
C PRO A 46 15.77 50.62 -5.02
N LEU A 47 14.53 50.21 -5.35
CA LEU A 47 13.33 51.03 -5.13
C LEU A 47 13.13 51.39 -3.65
N THR A 48 13.40 50.44 -2.76
CA THR A 48 13.24 50.58 -1.31
C THR A 48 14.49 51.07 -0.58
N ALA A 49 15.57 51.36 -1.30
CA ALA A 49 16.87 51.67 -0.71
C ALA A 49 16.86 52.92 0.19
N SER A 50 16.02 53.92 -0.13
CA SER A 50 15.89 55.16 0.63
C SER A 50 15.26 54.96 2.01
N THR A 51 14.33 54.01 2.14
CA THR A 51 13.61 53.75 3.39
C THR A 51 14.16 52.54 4.15
N GLN A 52 14.88 51.64 3.48
CA GLN A 52 15.37 50.37 4.06
C GLN A 52 14.23 49.51 4.65
N LEU A 53 13.03 49.64 4.09
CA LEU A 53 11.82 48.91 4.47
C LEU A 53 11.57 47.72 3.52
N SER A 54 10.63 46.84 3.87
CA SER A 54 10.05 45.91 2.90
C SER A 54 9.33 46.69 1.79
N LEU A 55 9.06 46.06 0.64
CA LEU A 55 8.32 46.75 -0.43
C LEU A 55 6.91 47.13 0.05
N VAL A 56 6.23 46.24 0.78
CA VAL A 56 4.89 46.48 1.31
C VAL A 56 4.89 47.68 2.26
N ASP A 57 5.83 47.74 3.20
CA ASP A 57 5.91 48.86 4.16
C ASP A 57 6.32 50.17 3.46
N HIS A 58 7.20 50.10 2.45
CA HIS A 58 7.61 51.26 1.66
C HIS A 58 6.42 51.88 0.93
N ILE A 59 5.63 51.08 0.22
CA ILE A 59 4.50 51.58 -0.55
C ILE A 59 3.27 51.91 0.33
N ALA A 60 3.16 51.31 1.51
CA ALA A 60 2.17 51.69 2.52
C ALA A 60 2.43 53.10 3.08
N ALA A 61 3.69 53.52 3.12
CA ALA A 61 4.09 54.85 3.57
C ALA A 61 3.91 55.95 2.50
N ASP A 62 3.69 55.57 1.23
CA ASP A 62 3.47 56.50 0.12
C ASP A 62 1.96 56.68 -0.18
N PRO A 63 1.41 57.90 -0.03
CA PRO A 63 0.01 58.18 -0.35
C PRO A 63 -0.42 57.81 -1.78
N ALA A 64 0.51 57.80 -2.74
CA ALA A 64 0.20 57.44 -4.12
C ALA A 64 -0.05 55.94 -4.30
N THR A 65 0.52 55.09 -3.45
CA THR A 65 0.48 53.63 -3.59
C THR A 65 -0.19 52.90 -2.42
N THR A 66 -0.49 53.59 -1.32
CA THR A 66 -1.08 52.97 -0.11
C THR A 66 -2.39 52.24 -0.37
N HIS A 67 -3.15 52.60 -1.41
CA HIS A 67 -4.42 51.96 -1.77
C HIS A 67 -4.24 50.51 -2.28
N PHE A 68 -3.02 50.13 -2.66
CA PHE A 68 -2.69 48.74 -3.02
C PHE A 68 -2.44 47.84 -1.80
N VAL A 69 -2.28 48.41 -0.59
CA VAL A 69 -1.92 47.66 0.62
C VAL A 69 -3.16 47.40 1.47
N GLN A 70 -3.42 46.13 1.76
CA GLN A 70 -4.56 45.67 2.56
C GLN A 70 -4.15 44.44 3.38
N PRO A 71 -4.93 44.00 4.38
CA PRO A 71 -4.68 42.73 5.07
C PRO A 71 -4.64 41.55 4.08
N ALA A 72 -3.56 40.77 4.10
CA ALA A 72 -3.32 39.71 3.13
C ALA A 72 -4.23 38.49 3.38
N ASN A 73 -5.03 38.09 2.40
CA ASN A 73 -5.89 36.91 2.49
C ASN A 73 -5.36 35.70 1.70
N TRP A 74 -4.23 35.84 1.01
CA TRP A 74 -3.54 34.74 0.32
C TRP A 74 -2.03 34.76 0.57
N TYR A 75 -1.46 33.60 0.90
CA TYR A 75 -0.03 33.38 1.02
C TYR A 75 0.51 32.76 -0.26
N ILE A 76 1.56 33.34 -0.84
CA ILE A 76 2.17 32.85 -2.09
C ILE A 76 3.41 32.00 -1.78
N SER A 77 3.31 30.70 -2.07
CA SER A 77 4.46 29.78 -2.07
C SER A 77 5.05 29.69 -3.47
N HIS A 78 6.35 29.98 -3.63
CA HIS A 78 7.01 29.92 -4.95
C HIS A 78 8.54 29.74 -4.85
N ALA A 79 9.16 29.35 -5.97
CA ALA A 79 10.61 29.31 -6.09
C ALA A 79 11.16 30.66 -6.58
N TRP A 80 12.22 31.15 -5.92
CA TRP A 80 12.89 32.40 -6.30
C TRP A 80 13.60 32.33 -7.67
N SER A 81 13.83 31.11 -8.15
CA SER A 81 14.40 30.82 -9.46
C SER A 81 13.38 30.88 -10.60
N TYR A 82 12.08 30.98 -10.31
CA TYR A 82 11.06 31.09 -11.36
C TYR A 82 11.11 32.43 -12.05
N LEU A 83 10.67 32.45 -13.30
CA LEU A 83 10.51 33.68 -14.06
C LEU A 83 9.42 34.54 -13.41
N PHE A 84 9.72 35.82 -13.21
CA PHE A 84 8.83 36.74 -12.51
C PHE A 84 7.50 36.89 -13.24
N LEU A 85 7.55 37.13 -14.55
CA LEU A 85 6.33 37.30 -15.36
C LEU A 85 5.47 36.04 -15.39
N GLU A 86 6.06 34.85 -15.51
CA GLU A 86 5.30 33.58 -15.47
C GLU A 86 4.65 33.35 -14.11
N THR A 87 5.33 33.75 -13.03
CA THR A 87 4.76 33.71 -11.66
C THR A 87 3.56 34.64 -11.55
N VAL A 88 3.66 35.88 -12.05
CA VAL A 88 2.53 36.83 -12.05
C VAL A 88 1.36 36.31 -12.89
N ASP A 89 1.63 35.87 -14.11
CA ASP A 89 0.60 35.38 -15.03
C ASP A 89 -0.12 34.16 -14.44
N SER A 90 0.61 33.25 -13.77
CA SER A 90 0.02 32.09 -13.09
C SER A 90 -0.95 32.50 -11.97
N LEU A 91 -0.59 33.51 -11.18
CA LEU A 91 -1.44 34.01 -10.10
C LEU A 91 -2.68 34.72 -10.66
N GLU A 92 -2.51 35.58 -11.67
CA GLU A 92 -3.62 36.28 -12.30
C GLU A 92 -4.65 35.30 -12.91
N VAL A 93 -4.18 34.27 -13.60
CA VAL A 93 -5.04 33.22 -14.18
C VAL A 93 -5.78 32.46 -13.06
N PHE A 94 -5.06 32.05 -12.02
CA PHE A 94 -5.66 31.33 -10.88
C PHE A 94 -6.77 32.15 -10.21
N PHE A 95 -6.48 33.40 -9.83
CA PHE A 95 -7.46 34.24 -9.14
C PHE A 95 -8.65 34.61 -10.04
N ALA A 96 -8.44 34.76 -11.35
CA ALA A 96 -9.53 34.97 -12.29
C ALA A 96 -10.45 33.74 -12.37
N GLN A 97 -9.89 32.52 -12.47
CA GLN A 97 -10.67 31.27 -12.52
C GLN A 97 -11.47 31.04 -11.23
N GLN A 98 -10.93 31.44 -10.09
CA GLN A 98 -11.62 31.35 -8.80
C GLN A 98 -12.61 32.50 -8.56
N GLN A 99 -12.73 33.46 -9.48
CA GLN A 99 -13.53 34.68 -9.33
C GLN A 99 -13.11 35.55 -8.13
N LEU A 100 -11.80 35.61 -7.86
CA LEU A 100 -11.20 36.31 -6.72
C LEU A 100 -10.29 37.48 -7.12
N SER A 101 -10.23 37.86 -8.40
CA SER A 101 -9.29 38.88 -8.91
C SER A 101 -9.34 40.21 -8.15
N ASP A 102 -10.54 40.67 -7.79
CA ASP A 102 -10.75 41.96 -7.12
C ASP A 102 -10.61 41.87 -5.58
N GLU A 103 -10.66 40.66 -5.03
CA GLU A 103 -10.59 40.39 -3.59
C GLU A 103 -9.20 39.92 -3.13
N ALA A 104 -8.37 39.45 -4.05
CA ALA A 104 -7.07 38.85 -3.74
C ALA A 104 -6.05 39.91 -3.29
N VAL A 105 -5.60 39.74 -2.04
CA VAL A 105 -4.51 40.50 -1.42
C VAL A 105 -3.43 39.51 -0.99
N VAL A 106 -2.29 39.58 -1.65
CA VAL A 106 -1.28 38.53 -1.56
C VAL A 106 -0.13 38.93 -0.64
N TRP A 107 0.24 38.01 0.24
CA TRP A 107 1.49 37.99 0.94
C TRP A 107 2.51 37.26 0.08
N PHE A 108 3.51 37.97 -0.42
CA PHE A 108 4.53 37.46 -1.31
C PHE A 108 5.90 37.74 -0.71
N CYS A 109 6.66 36.69 -0.39
CA CYS A 109 7.91 36.85 0.39
C CYS A 109 8.93 37.80 -0.25
N VAL A 110 8.90 37.98 -1.58
CA VAL A 110 9.73 38.96 -2.30
C VAL A 110 9.38 40.40 -1.91
N PHE A 111 8.12 40.69 -1.61
CA PHE A 111 7.61 42.02 -1.29
C PHE A 111 7.51 42.26 0.22
N ASN A 112 7.07 41.25 0.96
CA ASN A 112 6.74 41.34 2.38
C ASN A 112 7.96 41.24 3.29
N ASN A 113 8.99 40.47 2.92
CA ASN A 113 10.19 40.36 3.73
C ASN A 113 11.09 41.59 3.50
N ASN A 114 11.69 42.10 4.57
CA ASN A 114 12.65 43.20 4.47
C ASN A 114 14.00 42.67 3.96
N GLN A 115 14.24 42.84 2.66
CA GLN A 115 15.42 42.32 1.96
C GLN A 115 16.73 42.99 2.40
N HIS A 116 16.68 44.22 2.92
CA HIS A 116 17.86 44.92 3.44
C HIS A 116 18.39 44.30 4.74
N ARG A 117 17.50 43.63 5.49
CA ARG A 117 17.81 43.03 6.80
C ARG A 117 17.76 41.51 6.79
N ALA A 118 17.34 40.89 5.69
CA ALA A 118 17.08 39.45 5.62
C ALA A 118 18.27 38.59 6.07
N ALA A 119 19.49 38.97 5.70
CA ALA A 119 20.72 38.25 6.08
C ALA A 119 21.09 38.36 7.58
N THR A 120 20.42 39.22 8.35
CA THR A 120 20.72 39.46 9.77
C THR A 120 19.81 38.69 10.73
N TYR A 121 18.73 38.08 10.22
CA TYR A 121 17.77 37.36 11.04
C TYR A 121 18.16 35.89 11.22
N PRO A 122 18.05 35.34 12.44
CA PRO A 122 18.31 33.92 12.70
C PRO A 122 17.19 33.03 12.15
N PHE A 123 17.45 31.73 12.03
CA PHE A 123 16.49 30.75 11.51
C PHE A 123 15.16 30.76 12.26
N GLU A 124 15.18 30.87 13.60
CA GLU A 124 13.99 30.87 14.44
C GLU A 124 13.05 32.04 14.13
N TYR A 125 13.60 33.17 13.70
CA TYR A 125 12.79 34.30 13.25
C TYR A 125 12.00 33.92 11.99
N TRP A 126 12.64 33.27 11.02
CA TRP A 126 11.99 32.87 9.78
C TRP A 126 10.94 31.79 10.01
N SER A 127 11.29 30.70 10.72
CA SER A 127 10.36 29.61 10.98
C SER A 127 9.12 30.06 11.77
N SER A 128 9.31 30.92 12.78
CA SER A 128 8.20 31.50 13.55
C SER A 128 7.36 32.48 12.72
N THR A 129 8.00 33.38 11.96
CA THR A 129 7.31 34.36 11.12
C THR A 129 6.47 33.67 10.05
N PHE A 130 7.05 32.74 9.29
CA PHE A 130 6.30 32.01 8.26
C PHE A 130 5.12 31.22 8.85
N LYS A 131 5.34 30.52 9.98
CA LYS A 131 4.28 29.79 10.68
C LYS A 131 3.16 30.72 11.15
N SER A 132 3.49 31.89 11.73
CA SER A 132 2.51 32.85 12.20
C SER A 132 1.75 33.54 11.06
N GLN A 133 2.44 33.93 9.98
CA GLN A 133 1.80 34.61 8.86
C GLN A 133 0.86 33.67 8.11
N LEU A 134 1.33 32.46 7.78
CA LEU A 134 0.50 31.48 7.09
C LEU A 134 -0.73 31.11 7.92
N SER A 135 -0.55 30.89 9.23
CA SER A 135 -1.66 30.62 10.15
C SER A 135 -2.65 31.79 10.26
N ALA A 136 -2.20 33.04 10.13
CA ALA A 136 -3.08 34.21 10.17
C ALA A 136 -3.88 34.38 8.86
N ILE A 137 -3.24 34.12 7.72
CA ILE A 137 -3.81 34.32 6.38
C ILE A 137 -4.82 33.23 6.03
N GLY A 138 -4.52 31.96 6.35
CA GLY A 138 -5.46 30.84 6.20
C GLY A 138 -5.68 30.32 4.76
N ASN A 139 -5.13 30.97 3.73
CA ASN A 139 -5.12 30.47 2.34
C ASN A 139 -3.72 30.50 1.76
N VAL A 140 -3.33 29.44 1.08
CA VAL A 140 -2.04 29.28 0.39
C VAL A 140 -2.28 28.94 -1.06
N VAL A 141 -1.59 29.65 -1.95
CA VAL A 141 -1.46 29.25 -3.35
C VAL A 141 0.01 29.01 -3.69
N MET A 142 0.31 27.81 -4.18
CA MET A 142 1.66 27.40 -4.58
C MET A 142 1.81 27.46 -6.10
N VAL A 143 2.84 28.16 -6.58
CA VAL A 143 3.17 28.19 -8.01
C VAL A 143 3.99 26.95 -8.39
N MET A 144 3.47 26.11 -9.27
CA MET A 144 4.01 24.78 -9.61
C MET A 144 4.65 24.73 -11.00
N HIS A 145 5.92 25.14 -11.12
CA HIS A 145 6.64 25.17 -12.40
C HIS A 145 8.00 24.41 -12.35
N PRO A 146 8.43 23.79 -13.46
CA PRO A 146 7.55 23.19 -14.46
C PRO A 146 6.69 22.11 -13.79
N TRP A 147 5.50 21.83 -14.33
CA TRP A 147 4.57 20.88 -13.70
C TRP A 147 5.19 19.48 -13.49
N ASN A 148 5.93 19.00 -14.48
CA ASN A 148 6.50 17.64 -14.50
C ASN A 148 7.77 17.48 -13.64
N ASP A 149 8.38 18.57 -13.19
CA ASP A 149 9.49 18.57 -12.24
C ASP A 149 9.46 19.83 -11.36
N PRO A 150 8.48 19.93 -10.43
CA PRO A 150 8.18 21.18 -9.75
C PRO A 150 9.29 21.53 -8.76
N VAL A 151 10.01 22.63 -9.02
CA VAL A 151 11.15 23.08 -8.22
C VAL A 151 10.75 23.35 -6.77
N VAL A 152 9.54 23.87 -6.54
CA VAL A 152 8.98 24.12 -5.21
C VAL A 152 8.99 22.86 -4.32
N LEU A 153 8.79 21.66 -4.87
CA LEU A 153 8.78 20.43 -4.08
C LEU A 153 10.20 19.90 -3.76
N ARG A 154 11.24 20.54 -4.30
CA ARG A 154 12.65 20.30 -3.96
C ARG A 154 13.24 21.40 -3.06
N ARG A 155 12.45 22.39 -2.65
CA ARG A 155 12.89 23.46 -1.75
C ARG A 155 12.38 23.24 -0.33
N SER A 156 13.28 23.22 0.65
CA SER A 156 12.92 22.91 2.04
C SER A 156 11.88 23.87 2.61
N TRP A 157 12.00 25.17 2.29
CA TRP A 157 11.04 26.20 2.69
C TRP A 157 9.64 25.97 2.11
N CYS A 158 9.53 25.61 0.83
CA CYS A 158 8.23 25.39 0.19
C CYS A 158 7.57 24.11 0.70
N VAL A 159 8.35 23.04 0.93
CA VAL A 159 7.87 21.82 1.59
C VAL A 159 7.37 22.13 3.01
N PHE A 160 8.10 22.97 3.75
CA PHE A 160 7.68 23.44 5.07
C PHE A 160 6.38 24.25 5.02
N GLU A 161 6.17 25.09 4.01
CA GLU A 161 4.92 25.84 3.81
C GLU A 161 3.71 24.91 3.60
N VAL A 162 3.86 23.81 2.85
CA VAL A 162 2.80 22.78 2.72
C VAL A 162 2.51 22.15 4.08
N TYR A 163 3.55 21.79 4.83
CA TYR A 163 3.41 21.21 6.17
C TYR A 163 2.65 22.14 7.12
N VAL A 164 3.04 23.43 7.17
CA VAL A 164 2.34 24.43 7.99
C VAL A 164 0.90 24.58 7.51
N ALA A 165 0.66 24.73 6.21
CA ALA A 165 -0.69 24.90 5.67
C ALA A 165 -1.64 23.79 6.12
N VAL A 166 -1.21 22.53 6.02
CA VAL A 166 -2.04 21.39 6.43
C VAL A 166 -2.22 21.34 7.94
N THR A 167 -1.16 21.57 8.72
CA THR A 167 -1.23 21.49 10.19
C THR A 167 -2.04 22.63 10.82
N THR A 168 -2.13 23.78 10.16
CA THR A 168 -2.98 24.91 10.58
C THR A 168 -4.38 24.86 9.97
N GLY A 169 -4.68 23.87 9.12
CA GLY A 169 -5.97 23.76 8.42
C GLY A 169 -6.21 24.87 7.39
N ALA A 170 -5.14 25.45 6.85
CA ALA A 170 -5.23 26.44 5.77
C ALA A 170 -5.70 25.81 4.46
N ARG A 171 -6.45 26.57 3.66
CA ARG A 171 -6.79 26.18 2.29
C ARG A 171 -5.51 26.12 1.45
N PHE A 172 -5.28 25.01 0.76
CA PHE A 172 -4.13 24.85 -0.14
C PHE A 172 -4.59 24.72 -1.60
N GLU A 173 -4.04 25.58 -2.45
CA GLU A 173 -4.30 25.63 -3.89
C GLU A 173 -3.00 25.66 -4.68
N MET A 174 -3.04 25.27 -5.94
CA MET A 174 -1.89 25.36 -6.86
C MET A 174 -2.23 26.25 -8.05
N ALA A 175 -1.27 27.09 -8.43
CA ALA A 175 -1.33 27.96 -9.60
C ALA A 175 -0.24 27.56 -10.61
N MET A 176 -0.56 27.69 -11.88
CA MET A 176 0.31 27.28 -12.99
C MET A 176 0.14 28.26 -14.14
N ALA A 177 1.14 28.34 -15.01
CA ALA A 177 1.02 29.10 -16.24
C ALA A 177 0.11 28.32 -17.22
N PRO A 178 -0.59 28.99 -18.15
CA PRO A 178 -1.55 28.33 -19.04
C PRO A 178 -0.96 27.15 -19.85
N ASP A 179 0.28 27.29 -20.32
CA ASP A 179 1.02 26.25 -21.03
C ASP A 179 1.33 25.04 -20.12
N GLN A 180 1.64 25.29 -18.85
CA GLN A 180 1.87 24.24 -17.86
C GLN A 180 0.59 23.49 -17.50
N LEU A 181 -0.56 24.19 -17.47
CA LEU A 181 -1.86 23.57 -17.25
C LEU A 181 -2.21 22.63 -18.42
N GLU A 182 -1.94 23.03 -19.66
CA GLU A 182 -2.15 22.16 -20.82
C GLU A 182 -1.24 20.92 -20.77
N LEU A 183 0.03 21.08 -20.39
CA LEU A 183 0.95 19.97 -20.17
C LEU A 183 0.45 19.03 -19.08
N LEU A 184 -0.02 19.56 -17.94
CA LEU A 184 -0.65 18.78 -16.89
C LEU A 184 -1.79 17.93 -17.45
N LEU A 185 -2.76 18.55 -18.14
CA LEU A 185 -3.93 17.84 -18.67
C LEU A 185 -3.54 16.77 -19.69
N ASN A 186 -2.53 17.02 -20.52
CA ASN A 186 -2.02 16.04 -21.47
C ASN A 186 -1.25 14.90 -20.79
N ASP A 187 -0.50 15.19 -19.74
CA ASP A 187 0.19 14.17 -18.95
C ASP A 187 -0.77 13.32 -18.11
N MET A 188 -1.91 13.88 -17.67
CA MET A 188 -2.93 13.12 -16.96
C MET A 188 -3.59 12.04 -17.84
N LYS A 189 -3.63 12.24 -19.17
CA LYS A 189 -4.08 11.20 -20.11
C LYS A 189 -3.14 9.99 -20.17
N LYS A 190 -1.90 10.13 -19.67
CA LYS A 190 -0.91 9.06 -19.66
C LYS A 190 -0.94 8.36 -18.31
N THR A 191 -0.93 7.03 -18.34
CA THR A 191 -0.93 6.23 -17.12
C THR A 191 0.34 6.50 -16.30
N ASN A 192 0.17 6.65 -14.98
CA ASN A 192 1.25 6.76 -13.97
C ASN A 192 2.16 8.00 -14.00
N VAL A 193 1.98 8.98 -14.88
CA VAL A 193 2.85 10.18 -14.90
C VAL A 193 2.78 10.94 -13.58
N PHE A 194 1.58 11.15 -13.03
CA PHE A 194 1.41 11.81 -11.74
C PHE A 194 2.13 11.05 -10.60
N ASN A 195 2.03 9.72 -10.58
CA ASN A 195 2.71 8.90 -9.58
C ASN A 195 4.24 8.95 -9.73
N ALA A 196 4.75 9.06 -10.97
CA ALA A 196 6.17 9.23 -11.24
C ALA A 196 6.67 10.61 -10.74
N ILE A 197 5.87 11.68 -10.89
CA ILE A 197 6.21 12.98 -10.31
C ILE A 197 6.31 12.86 -8.78
N LEU A 198 5.31 12.26 -8.14
CA LEU A 198 5.31 12.07 -6.69
C LEU A 198 6.52 11.25 -6.19
N SER A 199 6.98 10.25 -6.95
CA SER A 199 8.14 9.44 -6.54
C SER A 199 9.47 10.21 -6.58
N THR A 200 9.57 11.26 -7.40
CA THR A 200 10.79 12.11 -7.47
C THR A 200 10.94 13.06 -6.29
N ILE A 201 9.86 13.35 -5.58
CA ILE A 201 9.88 14.29 -4.46
C ILE A 201 10.50 13.58 -3.26
N LYS A 202 11.62 14.08 -2.73
CA LYS A 202 12.17 13.66 -1.43
C LYS A 202 12.48 14.88 -0.56
N SER A 203 11.70 15.11 0.49
CA SER A 203 11.89 16.27 1.39
C SER A 203 13.26 16.26 2.08
N GLU A 204 13.81 15.09 2.37
CA GLU A 204 15.18 14.92 2.91
C GLU A 204 16.28 15.34 1.91
N GLN A 205 15.99 15.34 0.61
CA GLN A 205 16.90 15.80 -0.44
C GLN A 205 16.60 17.25 -0.87
N SER A 206 15.68 17.92 -0.16
CA SER A 206 15.35 19.31 -0.46
C SER A 206 16.51 20.25 -0.11
N SER A 207 16.59 21.36 -0.83
CA SER A 207 17.69 22.32 -0.71
C SER A 207 17.20 23.73 -0.38
N THR A 208 18.09 24.53 0.20
CA THR A 208 17.94 25.97 0.43
C THR A 208 19.17 26.70 -0.10
N THR A 209 19.03 27.99 -0.38
CA THR A 209 20.17 28.85 -0.77
C THR A 209 21.14 29.05 0.40
N VAL A 210 20.64 29.02 1.64
CA VAL A 210 21.40 29.18 2.88
C VAL A 210 21.45 27.82 3.61
N PRO A 211 22.62 27.15 3.71
CA PRO A 211 22.70 25.81 4.29
C PRO A 211 22.20 25.71 5.74
N SER A 212 22.39 26.74 6.56
CA SER A 212 21.91 26.75 7.95
C SER A 212 20.38 26.72 8.05
N ASP A 213 19.67 27.28 7.08
CA ASP A 213 18.20 27.22 7.05
C ASP A 213 17.72 25.80 6.79
N ARG A 214 18.41 25.06 5.91
CA ARG A 214 18.09 23.64 5.67
C ARG A 214 18.27 22.86 6.97
N ASP A 215 19.41 23.02 7.62
CA ASP A 215 19.72 22.28 8.84
C ASP A 215 18.71 22.61 9.96
N GLY A 216 18.27 23.88 10.06
CA GLY A 216 17.21 24.30 10.96
C GLY A 216 15.83 23.69 10.64
N ILE A 217 15.42 23.68 9.36
CA ILE A 217 14.16 23.05 8.93
C ILE A 217 14.21 21.55 9.20
N PHE A 218 15.35 20.92 8.94
CA PHE A 218 15.54 19.48 9.11
C PHE A 218 15.41 19.12 10.60
N ALA A 219 16.09 19.86 11.47
CA ALA A 219 15.97 19.69 12.92
C ALA A 219 14.53 19.92 13.41
N LEU A 220 13.80 20.88 12.85
CA LEU A 220 12.40 21.13 13.18
C LEU A 220 11.48 19.97 12.73
N ILE A 221 11.67 19.47 11.51
CA ILE A 221 10.92 18.32 10.97
C ILE A 221 11.17 17.07 11.84
N GLU A 222 12.42 16.81 12.23
CA GLU A 222 12.78 15.69 13.09
C GLU A 222 12.26 15.85 14.53
N ALA A 223 12.17 17.08 15.02
CA ALA A 223 11.65 17.36 16.36
C ALA A 223 10.11 17.27 16.44
N GLU A 224 9.39 17.74 15.42
CA GLU A 224 7.91 17.75 15.41
C GLU A 224 7.31 16.50 14.75
N THR A 225 8.01 15.87 13.80
CA THR A 225 7.49 14.75 13.00
C THR A 225 8.59 13.86 12.39
N SER A 226 8.60 13.63 11.07
CA SER A 226 9.67 12.95 10.30
C SER A 226 9.58 13.34 8.82
N PHE A 227 10.67 13.23 8.05
CA PHE A 227 10.65 13.44 6.60
C PHE A 227 9.63 12.55 5.89
N THR A 228 9.52 11.29 6.29
CA THR A 228 8.51 10.35 5.78
C THR A 228 7.09 10.85 6.01
N ALA A 229 6.81 11.50 7.14
CA ALA A 229 5.49 12.07 7.41
C ALA A 229 5.22 13.33 6.58
N VAL A 230 6.24 14.17 6.39
CA VAL A 230 6.16 15.36 5.53
C VAL A 230 5.94 14.99 4.07
N ASP A 231 6.71 14.04 3.52
CA ASP A 231 6.54 13.51 2.16
C ASP A 231 5.09 13.03 1.94
N ARG A 232 4.55 12.25 2.89
CA ARG A 232 3.16 11.76 2.81
C ARG A 232 2.14 12.88 2.82
N LEU A 233 2.33 13.88 3.67
CA LEU A 233 1.46 15.05 3.75
C LEU A 233 1.47 15.84 2.44
N VAL A 234 2.64 16.01 1.83
CA VAL A 234 2.76 16.63 0.50
C VAL A 234 2.04 15.78 -0.55
N PHE A 235 2.26 14.47 -0.57
CA PHE A 235 1.63 13.56 -1.54
C PHE A 235 0.11 13.57 -1.43
N SER A 236 -0.45 13.49 -0.22
CA SER A 236 -1.90 13.54 -0.01
C SER A 236 -2.47 14.90 -0.42
N THR A 237 -1.80 15.99 -0.08
CA THR A 237 -2.27 17.36 -0.39
C THR A 237 -2.34 17.59 -1.89
N ILE A 238 -1.29 17.24 -2.63
CA ILE A 238 -1.25 17.37 -4.09
C ILE A 238 -2.24 16.41 -4.74
N SER A 239 -2.31 15.16 -4.28
CA SER A 239 -3.26 14.17 -4.82
C SER A 239 -4.71 14.58 -4.64
N ASP A 240 -5.07 15.10 -3.46
CA ASP A 240 -6.43 15.54 -3.20
C ASP A 240 -6.76 16.84 -3.96
N TRP A 241 -5.81 17.76 -4.07
CA TRP A 241 -5.97 18.92 -4.95
C TRP A 241 -6.22 18.48 -6.40
N MET A 242 -5.42 17.54 -6.90
CA MET A 242 -5.53 17.03 -8.27
C MET A 242 -6.90 16.41 -8.54
N LYS A 243 -7.40 15.59 -7.61
CA LYS A 243 -8.74 15.01 -7.70
C LYS A 243 -9.81 16.10 -7.77
N ARG A 244 -9.72 17.15 -6.96
CA ARG A 244 -10.68 18.27 -7.00
C ARG A 244 -10.60 19.04 -8.31
N ALA A 245 -9.40 19.45 -8.71
CA ALA A 245 -9.15 20.22 -9.92
C ALA A 245 -9.64 19.48 -11.17
N LEU A 246 -9.29 18.20 -11.31
CA LEU A 246 -9.76 17.37 -12.43
C LEU A 246 -11.27 17.12 -12.39
N THR A 247 -11.87 16.97 -11.20
CA THR A 247 -13.34 16.84 -11.09
C THR A 247 -14.03 18.09 -11.59
N THR A 248 -13.59 19.28 -11.14
CA THR A 248 -14.13 20.55 -11.62
C THR A 248 -13.92 20.73 -13.11
N HIS A 249 -12.74 20.38 -13.62
CA HIS A 249 -12.44 20.43 -15.04
C HIS A 249 -13.35 19.50 -15.85
N ALA A 250 -13.45 18.23 -15.47
CA ALA A 250 -14.29 17.24 -16.15
C ALA A 250 -15.76 17.71 -16.24
N VAL A 251 -16.32 18.26 -15.17
CA VAL A 251 -17.70 18.77 -15.17
C VAL A 251 -17.87 20.05 -15.99
N SER A 252 -16.82 20.86 -16.14
CA SER A 252 -16.86 22.12 -16.89
C SER A 252 -16.79 21.94 -18.42
N LEU A 253 -16.33 20.78 -18.89
CA LEU A 253 -16.16 20.50 -20.32
C LEU A 253 -17.52 20.32 -20.99
N ALA A 254 -17.64 20.80 -22.23
CA ALA A 254 -18.92 20.96 -22.90
C ALA A 254 -19.44 19.69 -23.58
N SER A 255 -18.54 18.79 -24.01
CA SER A 255 -18.92 17.58 -24.75
C SER A 255 -18.41 16.29 -24.09
N PRO A 256 -19.12 15.16 -24.28
CA PRO A 256 -18.68 13.85 -23.78
C PRO A 256 -17.27 13.45 -24.25
N GLU A 257 -16.86 13.83 -25.47
CA GLU A 257 -15.54 13.54 -26.04
C GLU A 257 -14.41 14.21 -25.26
N GLU A 258 -14.67 15.42 -24.74
CA GLU A 258 -13.71 16.15 -23.90
C GLU A 258 -13.74 15.61 -22.45
N GLN A 259 -14.92 15.23 -21.96
CA GLN A 259 -15.11 14.74 -20.59
C GLN A 259 -14.48 13.36 -20.35
N GLU A 260 -14.57 12.44 -21.30
CA GLU A 260 -14.16 11.04 -21.14
C GLU A 260 -12.71 10.87 -20.64
N PRO A 261 -11.69 11.53 -21.23
CA PRO A 261 -10.31 11.35 -20.77
C PRO A 261 -10.08 11.90 -19.36
N ALA A 262 -10.81 12.95 -18.97
CA ALA A 262 -10.72 13.53 -17.63
C ALA A 262 -11.30 12.58 -16.59
N TRP A 263 -12.46 11.97 -16.86
CA TRP A 263 -13.05 10.95 -15.98
C TRP A 263 -12.19 9.70 -15.88
N ARG A 264 -11.55 9.28 -16.97
CA ARG A 264 -10.60 8.16 -16.96
C ARG A 264 -9.38 8.45 -16.10
N SER A 265 -8.82 9.66 -16.21
CA SER A 265 -7.69 10.10 -15.38
C SER A 265 -8.06 10.13 -13.88
N LEU A 266 -9.28 10.57 -13.56
CA LEU A 266 -9.81 10.55 -12.20
C LEU A 266 -9.99 9.13 -11.66
N HIS A 267 -10.55 8.21 -12.46
CA HIS A 267 -10.65 6.80 -12.11
C HIS A 267 -9.28 6.23 -11.70
N ASP A 268 -8.26 6.45 -12.52
CA ASP A 268 -6.90 5.93 -12.27
C ASP A 268 -6.29 6.55 -11.00
N LEU A 269 -6.54 7.85 -10.76
CA LEU A 269 -6.07 8.55 -9.57
C LEU A 269 -6.76 8.07 -8.28
N TYR A 270 -8.06 7.78 -8.33
CA TYR A 270 -8.78 7.18 -7.20
C TYR A 270 -8.29 5.75 -6.93
N GLY A 271 -8.14 4.94 -7.98
CA GLY A 271 -7.61 3.57 -7.90
C GLY A 271 -6.18 3.51 -7.34
N ALA A 272 -5.31 4.44 -7.72
CA ALA A 272 -3.95 4.54 -7.16
C ALA A 272 -3.92 4.83 -5.65
N THR A 273 -5.00 5.39 -5.11
CA THR A 273 -5.19 5.65 -3.67
C THR A 273 -6.17 4.68 -2.99
N ASP A 274 -6.48 3.56 -3.64
CA ASP A 274 -7.35 2.49 -3.13
C ASP A 274 -8.80 2.95 -2.82
N LYS A 275 -9.25 4.04 -3.46
CA LYS A 275 -10.61 4.60 -3.31
C LYS A 275 -11.54 4.08 -4.40
N TRP A 276 -11.80 2.78 -4.41
CA TRP A 276 -12.48 2.10 -5.52
C TRP A 276 -13.95 2.46 -5.70
N VAL A 277 -14.64 2.93 -4.65
CA VAL A 277 -16.02 3.43 -4.76
C VAL A 277 -16.08 4.73 -5.58
N ASP A 278 -15.10 5.63 -5.38
CA ASP A 278 -15.01 6.87 -6.16
C ASP A 278 -14.46 6.59 -7.58
N ALA A 279 -13.57 5.60 -7.72
CA ALA A 279 -13.13 5.11 -9.01
C ALA A 279 -14.31 4.55 -9.83
N GLU A 280 -15.18 3.73 -9.22
CA GLU A 280 -16.38 3.19 -9.87
C GLU A 280 -17.27 4.31 -10.42
N ARG A 281 -17.54 5.35 -9.62
CA ARG A 281 -18.32 6.51 -10.09
C ARG A 281 -17.69 7.20 -11.30
N CYS A 282 -16.36 7.31 -11.32
CA CYS A 282 -15.65 7.88 -12.47
C CYS A 282 -15.73 6.95 -13.68
N ALA A 283 -15.63 5.62 -13.49
CA ALA A 283 -15.80 4.64 -14.56
C ALA A 283 -17.22 4.66 -15.14
N GLU A 284 -18.26 4.87 -14.33
CA GLU A 284 -19.64 5.04 -14.80
C GLU A 284 -19.77 6.29 -15.69
N GLN A 285 -19.10 7.40 -15.34
CA GLN A 285 -19.06 8.59 -16.21
C GLN A 285 -18.32 8.32 -17.53
N VAL A 286 -17.22 7.57 -17.50
CA VAL A 286 -16.50 7.14 -18.71
C VAL A 286 -17.43 6.33 -19.62
N VAL A 287 -18.15 5.34 -19.07
CA VAL A 287 -19.10 4.52 -19.83
C VAL A 287 -20.23 5.38 -20.42
N ALA A 288 -20.82 6.29 -19.62
CA ALA A 288 -21.88 7.18 -20.09
C ALA A 288 -21.40 8.09 -21.24
N CYS A 289 -20.16 8.58 -21.18
CA CYS A 289 -19.57 9.33 -22.28
C CYS A 289 -19.43 8.44 -23.53
N CYS A 290 -18.85 7.24 -23.41
CA CYS A 290 -18.71 6.31 -24.53
C CYS A 290 -20.06 5.90 -25.15
N GLU A 291 -21.09 5.68 -24.33
CA GLU A 291 -22.46 5.40 -24.80
C GLU A 291 -23.01 6.55 -25.63
N SER A 292 -22.78 7.80 -25.22
CA SER A 292 -23.23 8.97 -25.97
C SER A 292 -22.47 9.16 -27.28
N ILE A 293 -21.17 8.87 -27.31
CA ILE A 293 -20.30 9.12 -28.47
C ILE A 293 -20.44 7.99 -29.50
N HIS A 294 -20.46 6.74 -29.04
CA HIS A 294 -20.32 5.55 -29.89
C HIS A 294 -21.54 4.62 -29.87
N GLY A 295 -22.44 4.76 -28.89
CA GLY A 295 -23.55 3.85 -28.65
C GLY A 295 -23.21 2.68 -27.71
N VAL A 296 -24.25 2.09 -27.11
CA VAL A 296 -24.13 1.04 -26.05
C VAL A 296 -23.40 -0.21 -26.54
N GLY A 297 -23.67 -0.66 -27.77
CA GLY A 297 -23.09 -1.90 -28.32
C GLY A 297 -21.73 -1.72 -29.02
N ASN A 298 -21.13 -0.53 -28.99
CA ASN A 298 -19.84 -0.29 -29.61
C ASN A 298 -18.70 -0.93 -28.80
N ALA A 299 -17.69 -1.46 -29.50
CA ALA A 299 -16.49 -2.04 -28.91
C ALA A 299 -15.82 -1.15 -27.84
N THR A 300 -15.72 0.17 -28.09
CA THR A 300 -15.12 1.13 -27.16
C THR A 300 -15.93 1.24 -25.86
N THR A 301 -17.25 1.29 -25.98
CA THR A 301 -18.19 1.35 -24.84
C THR A 301 -18.17 0.05 -24.04
N LEU A 302 -18.15 -1.09 -24.72
CA LEU A 302 -17.97 -2.39 -24.08
C LEU A 302 -16.64 -2.42 -23.32
N PHE A 303 -15.53 -2.05 -23.95
CA PHE A 303 -14.23 -2.05 -23.30
C PHE A 303 -14.17 -1.10 -22.09
N ALA A 304 -14.83 0.07 -22.15
CA ALA A 304 -14.95 0.98 -21.01
C ALA A 304 -15.63 0.34 -19.78
N ASN A 305 -16.59 -0.57 -19.98
CA ASN A 305 -17.24 -1.28 -18.87
C ASN A 305 -16.29 -2.15 -18.04
N THR A 306 -15.12 -2.54 -18.58
CA THR A 306 -14.09 -3.24 -17.80
C THR A 306 -13.62 -2.42 -16.60
N LEU A 307 -13.63 -1.08 -16.69
CA LEU A 307 -13.26 -0.18 -15.59
C LEU A 307 -14.25 -0.27 -14.42
N VAL A 308 -15.55 -0.32 -14.73
CA VAL A 308 -16.61 -0.46 -13.73
C VAL A 308 -16.47 -1.79 -13.01
N LEU A 309 -16.36 -2.89 -13.78
CA LEU A 309 -16.26 -4.23 -13.19
C LEU A 309 -14.97 -4.43 -12.37
N THR A 310 -13.84 -3.87 -12.84
CA THR A 310 -12.58 -3.86 -12.06
C THR A 310 -12.76 -3.09 -10.76
N SER A 311 -13.39 -1.91 -10.81
CA SER A 311 -13.64 -1.07 -9.62
C SER A 311 -14.52 -1.79 -8.59
N ARG A 312 -15.57 -2.48 -9.04
CA ARG A 312 -16.45 -3.30 -8.19
C ARG A 312 -15.69 -4.44 -7.51
N ALA A 313 -14.88 -5.17 -8.27
CA ALA A 313 -14.07 -6.26 -7.75
C ALA A 313 -13.07 -5.76 -6.69
N LYS A 314 -12.37 -4.65 -6.98
CA LYS A 314 -11.42 -4.00 -6.06
C LYS A 314 -12.07 -3.34 -4.85
N ALA A 315 -13.31 -2.88 -4.96
CA ALA A 315 -14.13 -2.43 -3.82
C ALA A 315 -14.62 -3.59 -2.93
N ASN A 316 -14.13 -4.82 -3.17
CA ASN A 316 -14.45 -6.04 -2.44
C ASN A 316 -15.95 -6.39 -2.47
N GLN A 317 -16.65 -6.06 -3.56
CA GLN A 317 -18.03 -6.49 -3.77
C GLN A 317 -18.11 -8.02 -3.97
N PRO A 318 -19.28 -8.65 -3.72
CA PRO A 318 -19.47 -10.09 -3.92
C PRO A 318 -19.09 -10.55 -5.34
N LEU A 319 -18.57 -11.77 -5.47
CA LEU A 319 -18.03 -12.31 -6.73
C LEU A 319 -19.07 -12.26 -7.85
N GLU A 320 -20.33 -12.52 -7.52
CA GLU A 320 -21.46 -12.62 -8.44
C GLU A 320 -21.76 -11.29 -9.15
N VAL A 321 -21.37 -10.15 -8.57
CA VAL A 321 -21.65 -8.80 -9.08
C VAL A 321 -20.74 -8.42 -10.26
N TRP A 322 -19.61 -9.09 -10.42
CA TRP A 322 -18.62 -8.75 -11.46
C TRP A 322 -18.14 -9.95 -12.26
N GLU A 323 -18.16 -11.18 -11.74
CA GLU A 323 -17.68 -12.37 -12.46
C GLU A 323 -18.50 -12.64 -13.74
N GLN A 324 -19.80 -12.91 -13.60
CA GLN A 324 -20.66 -13.19 -14.75
C GLN A 324 -20.73 -12.02 -15.74
N PRO A 325 -20.84 -10.75 -15.27
CA PRO A 325 -20.69 -9.59 -16.14
C PRO A 325 -19.36 -9.51 -16.89
N PHE A 326 -18.22 -9.88 -16.28
CA PHE A 326 -16.92 -9.90 -16.97
C PHE A 326 -16.88 -10.96 -18.07
N GLU A 327 -17.34 -12.17 -17.78
CA GLU A 327 -17.41 -13.27 -18.78
C GLU A 327 -18.26 -12.84 -19.98
N THR A 328 -19.47 -12.33 -19.72
CA THR A 328 -20.36 -11.82 -20.79
C THR A 328 -19.73 -10.67 -21.58
N LEU A 329 -19.04 -9.76 -20.90
CA LEU A 329 -18.39 -8.62 -21.55
C LEU A 329 -17.25 -9.06 -22.48
N ILE A 330 -16.43 -10.02 -22.04
CA ILE A 330 -15.35 -10.59 -22.85
C ILE A 330 -15.92 -11.28 -24.08
N GLU A 331 -16.97 -12.10 -23.94
CA GLU A 331 -17.66 -12.75 -25.07
C GLU A 331 -18.18 -11.73 -26.10
N GLN A 332 -18.80 -10.64 -25.62
CA GLN A 332 -19.27 -9.56 -26.49
C GLN A 332 -18.12 -8.87 -27.22
N LEU A 333 -17.05 -8.48 -26.52
CA LEU A 333 -15.87 -7.89 -27.13
C LEU A 333 -15.23 -8.82 -28.17
N GLU A 334 -15.11 -10.12 -27.86
CA GLU A 334 -14.60 -11.13 -28.78
C GLU A 334 -15.43 -11.23 -30.05
N SER A 335 -16.76 -11.19 -29.93
CA SER A 335 -17.67 -11.28 -31.08
C SER A 335 -17.55 -10.07 -32.02
N VAL A 336 -17.22 -8.88 -31.49
CA VAL A 336 -17.14 -7.63 -32.25
C VAL A 336 -15.73 -7.41 -32.82
N LEU A 337 -14.69 -7.68 -32.04
CA LEU A 337 -13.30 -7.34 -32.35
C LEU A 337 -12.44 -8.53 -32.76
N GLY A 338 -12.87 -9.75 -32.43
CA GLY A 338 -12.09 -10.98 -32.57
C GLY A 338 -11.18 -11.27 -31.36
N ARG A 339 -10.92 -12.55 -31.11
CA ARG A 339 -10.25 -13.06 -29.89
C ARG A 339 -8.84 -12.51 -29.61
N ALA A 340 -8.14 -12.05 -30.65
CA ALA A 340 -6.76 -11.57 -30.58
C ALA A 340 -6.65 -10.03 -30.56
N HIS A 341 -7.77 -9.31 -30.52
CA HIS A 341 -7.75 -7.86 -30.43
C HIS A 341 -7.16 -7.39 -29.09
N PRO A 342 -6.33 -6.32 -29.06
CA PRO A 342 -5.71 -5.83 -27.83
C PRO A 342 -6.69 -5.56 -26.68
N ASP A 343 -7.86 -4.97 -26.97
CA ASP A 343 -8.89 -4.70 -25.96
C ASP A 343 -9.47 -5.97 -25.33
N VAL A 344 -9.61 -7.05 -26.10
CA VAL A 344 -10.04 -8.36 -25.60
C VAL A 344 -8.95 -8.95 -24.69
N ILE A 345 -7.69 -8.87 -25.12
CA ILE A 345 -6.54 -9.34 -24.33
C ILE A 345 -6.50 -8.62 -22.98
N GLU A 346 -6.62 -7.29 -23.00
CA GLU A 346 -6.63 -6.46 -21.80
C GLU A 346 -7.86 -6.72 -20.91
N ALA A 347 -9.04 -6.97 -21.49
CA ALA A 347 -10.23 -7.36 -20.73
C ALA A 347 -10.02 -8.68 -19.97
N ARG A 348 -9.43 -9.70 -20.62
CA ARG A 348 -9.05 -10.97 -19.95
C ARG A 348 -8.02 -10.74 -18.85
N VAL A 349 -7.00 -9.89 -19.08
CA VAL A 349 -6.00 -9.55 -18.06
C VAL A 349 -6.66 -8.94 -16.83
N ARG A 350 -7.56 -7.97 -17.00
CA ARG A 350 -8.25 -7.30 -15.89
C ARG A 350 -9.05 -8.29 -15.08
N PHE A 351 -9.86 -9.10 -15.74
CA PHE A 351 -10.68 -10.10 -15.06
C PHE A 351 -9.82 -11.14 -14.31
N ALA A 352 -8.81 -11.70 -14.97
CA ALA A 352 -7.90 -12.67 -14.37
C ALA A 352 -7.11 -12.08 -13.19
N SER A 353 -6.66 -10.83 -13.29
CA SER A 353 -5.95 -10.14 -12.20
C SER A 353 -6.83 -10.00 -10.95
N GLU A 354 -8.13 -9.72 -11.12
CA GLU A 354 -9.06 -9.63 -10.00
C GLU A 354 -9.33 -10.98 -9.34
N LEU A 355 -9.53 -12.04 -10.14
CA LEU A 355 -9.63 -13.42 -9.65
C LEU A 355 -8.39 -13.80 -8.82
N VAL A 356 -7.20 -13.59 -9.37
CA VAL A 356 -5.91 -13.96 -8.76
C VAL A 356 -5.63 -13.15 -7.49
N SER A 357 -5.87 -11.84 -7.51
CA SER A 357 -5.61 -10.98 -6.34
C SER A 357 -6.50 -11.33 -5.14
N ARG A 358 -7.66 -11.94 -5.39
CA ARG A 358 -8.57 -12.46 -4.34
C ARG A 358 -8.29 -13.92 -3.99
N GLY A 359 -7.36 -14.57 -4.67
CA GLY A 359 -7.07 -16.00 -4.54
C GLY A 359 -8.25 -16.89 -4.98
N LEU A 360 -9.11 -16.39 -5.88
CA LEU A 360 -10.30 -17.08 -6.36
C LEU A 360 -10.06 -17.64 -7.75
N LYS A 361 -10.46 -18.90 -7.98
CA LYS A 361 -10.47 -19.55 -9.32
C LYS A 361 -9.17 -19.31 -10.11
N ASN A 362 -8.02 -19.56 -9.49
CA ASN A 362 -6.71 -19.32 -10.13
C ASN A 362 -6.55 -20.13 -11.42
N GLU A 363 -7.11 -21.32 -11.49
CA GLU A 363 -7.15 -22.16 -12.71
C GLU A 363 -7.89 -21.45 -13.85
N ARG A 364 -9.04 -20.84 -13.57
CA ARG A 364 -9.80 -20.06 -14.56
C ARG A 364 -9.02 -18.83 -15.02
N ALA A 365 -8.35 -18.14 -14.10
CA ALA A 365 -7.49 -17.02 -14.46
C ALA A 365 -6.33 -17.45 -15.37
N ILE A 366 -5.72 -18.61 -15.08
CA ILE A 366 -4.68 -19.21 -15.91
C ILE A 366 -5.21 -19.54 -17.31
N GLU A 367 -6.38 -20.18 -17.43
CA GLU A 367 -7.03 -20.46 -18.72
C GLU A 367 -7.20 -19.19 -19.57
N LEU A 368 -7.75 -18.12 -18.98
CA LEU A 368 -7.96 -16.84 -19.65
C LEU A 368 -6.64 -16.21 -20.15
N LEU A 369 -5.59 -16.29 -19.34
CA LEU A 369 -4.28 -15.70 -19.65
C LEU A 369 -3.46 -16.57 -20.62
N PHE A 370 -3.64 -17.89 -20.64
CA PHE A 370 -3.07 -18.75 -21.69
C PHE A 370 -3.71 -18.49 -23.05
N VAL A 371 -5.02 -18.19 -23.11
CA VAL A 371 -5.63 -17.73 -24.37
C VAL A 371 -4.93 -16.45 -24.86
N ASN A 372 -4.56 -15.54 -23.96
CA ASN A 372 -3.79 -14.35 -24.34
C ASN A 372 -2.39 -14.70 -24.87
N SER A 373 -1.67 -15.65 -24.24
CA SER A 373 -0.35 -16.06 -24.71
C SER A 373 -0.39 -16.68 -26.12
N GLU A 374 -1.43 -17.45 -26.43
CA GLU A 374 -1.69 -17.95 -27.79
C GLU A 374 -1.99 -16.81 -28.77
N CYS A 375 -2.84 -15.85 -28.39
CA CYS A 375 -3.25 -14.74 -29.27
C CYS A 375 -2.09 -13.80 -29.59
N LEU A 376 -1.17 -13.59 -28.64
CA LEU A 376 0.04 -12.78 -28.84
C LEU A 376 1.06 -13.47 -29.77
N GLY A 377 0.92 -14.79 -29.99
CA GLY A 377 1.78 -15.60 -30.87
C GLY A 377 3.18 -15.85 -30.31
N SER A 378 3.84 -14.81 -29.79
CA SER A 378 5.06 -14.90 -29.00
C SER A 378 5.08 -13.85 -27.91
N MET A 379 5.20 -14.29 -26.65
CA MET A 379 5.38 -13.39 -25.50
C MET A 379 6.83 -12.90 -25.46
N GLN A 380 7.14 -11.90 -26.28
CA GLN A 380 8.47 -11.29 -26.30
C GLN A 380 8.61 -10.29 -25.14
N PRO A 381 9.83 -10.15 -24.57
CA PRO A 381 10.09 -9.22 -23.46
C PRO A 381 9.91 -7.73 -23.79
N ASP A 382 9.51 -7.35 -25.00
CA ASP A 382 9.50 -5.95 -25.45
C ASP A 382 8.08 -5.36 -25.56
N ASP A 383 7.05 -6.10 -25.13
CA ASP A 383 5.64 -5.71 -25.27
C ASP A 383 4.94 -5.52 -23.91
N HIS A 384 4.19 -4.43 -23.77
CA HIS A 384 3.33 -4.15 -22.62
C HIS A 384 2.25 -5.22 -22.41
N ALA A 385 1.73 -5.83 -23.48
CA ALA A 385 0.73 -6.89 -23.35
C ALA A 385 1.32 -8.16 -22.69
N THR A 386 2.59 -8.47 -23.00
CA THR A 386 3.34 -9.56 -22.35
C THR A 386 3.52 -9.30 -20.87
N LEU A 387 3.98 -8.09 -20.50
CA LEU A 387 4.12 -7.68 -19.10
C LEU A 387 2.80 -7.83 -18.31
N ARG A 388 1.71 -7.31 -18.85
CA ARG A 388 0.39 -7.31 -18.20
C ARG A 388 -0.22 -8.71 -18.08
N THR A 389 0.15 -9.64 -18.97
CA THR A 389 -0.30 -11.04 -18.93
C THR A 389 0.55 -11.90 -18.01
N ALA A 390 1.88 -11.75 -18.06
CA ALA A 390 2.82 -12.59 -17.32
C ALA A 390 2.76 -12.37 -15.80
N LEU A 391 2.54 -11.13 -15.35
CA LEU A 391 2.47 -10.83 -13.92
C LEU A 391 1.34 -11.58 -13.19
N PRO A 392 0.06 -11.52 -13.62
CA PRO A 392 -1.00 -12.29 -12.99
C PRO A 392 -0.88 -13.81 -13.22
N LEU A 393 -0.24 -14.27 -14.31
CA LEU A 393 0.11 -15.69 -14.48
C LEU A 393 1.06 -16.15 -13.36
N GLY A 394 2.14 -15.42 -13.13
CA GLY A 394 3.09 -15.73 -12.06
C GLY A 394 2.41 -15.82 -10.70
N GLN A 395 1.54 -14.86 -10.39
CA GLN A 395 0.80 -14.88 -9.13
C GLN A 395 -0.22 -16.03 -9.06
N ALA A 396 -0.92 -16.36 -10.15
CA ALA A 396 -1.85 -17.48 -10.17
C ALA A 396 -1.16 -18.82 -9.94
N HIS A 397 -0.01 -19.03 -10.60
CA HIS A 397 0.83 -20.21 -10.39
C HIS A 397 1.39 -20.26 -8.96
N CYS A 398 1.80 -19.12 -8.39
CA CYS A 398 2.18 -19.03 -6.98
C CYS A 398 1.04 -19.45 -6.04
N ASN A 399 -0.19 -18.96 -6.27
CA ASN A 399 -1.35 -19.31 -5.46
C ASN A 399 -1.71 -20.80 -5.53
N LEU A 400 -1.35 -21.48 -6.64
CA LEU A 400 -1.52 -22.92 -6.83
C LEU A 400 -0.26 -23.73 -6.48
N ASN A 401 0.74 -23.10 -5.87
CA ASN A 401 2.01 -23.73 -5.50
C ASN A 401 2.84 -24.29 -6.68
N HIS A 402 2.59 -23.82 -7.90
CA HIS A 402 3.38 -24.14 -9.10
C HIS A 402 4.59 -23.19 -9.22
N PHE A 403 5.57 -23.36 -8.32
CA PHE A 403 6.63 -22.37 -8.12
C PHE A 403 7.61 -22.21 -9.29
N ASP A 404 7.92 -23.27 -10.03
CA ASP A 404 8.80 -23.18 -11.21
C ASP A 404 8.15 -22.33 -12.32
N ASP A 405 6.86 -22.55 -12.57
CA ASP A 405 6.08 -21.74 -13.53
C ASP A 405 5.94 -20.30 -13.03
N ALA A 406 5.72 -20.10 -11.73
CA ALA A 406 5.65 -18.77 -11.15
C ALA A 406 6.97 -18.00 -11.33
N GLU A 407 8.13 -18.64 -11.10
CA GLU A 407 9.44 -18.02 -11.33
C GLU A 407 9.60 -17.63 -12.79
N HIS A 408 9.23 -18.53 -13.70
CA HIS A 408 9.29 -18.28 -15.14
C HIS A 408 8.48 -17.04 -15.54
N TRP A 409 7.22 -16.97 -15.10
CA TRP A 409 6.31 -15.88 -15.46
C TRP A 409 6.70 -14.55 -14.81
N PHE A 410 7.09 -14.54 -13.54
CA PHE A 410 7.61 -13.32 -12.91
C PHE A 410 8.93 -12.86 -13.55
N GLY A 411 9.80 -13.79 -13.95
CA GLY A 411 11.02 -13.47 -14.70
C GLY A 411 10.72 -12.79 -16.04
N ILE A 412 9.74 -13.30 -16.80
CA ILE A 412 9.26 -12.64 -18.03
C ILE A 412 8.70 -11.25 -17.74
N ALA A 413 7.86 -11.12 -16.71
CA ALA A 413 7.27 -9.84 -16.32
C ALA A 413 8.36 -8.82 -15.94
N LEU A 414 9.33 -9.20 -15.11
CA LEU A 414 10.41 -8.33 -14.69
C LEU A 414 11.32 -7.91 -15.84
N ALA A 415 11.71 -8.86 -16.70
CA ALA A 415 12.51 -8.58 -17.90
C ALA A 415 11.78 -7.59 -18.82
N SER A 416 10.46 -7.76 -18.98
CA SER A 416 9.66 -6.87 -19.81
C SER A 416 9.54 -5.49 -19.20
N ALA A 417 9.23 -5.41 -17.91
CA ALA A 417 9.11 -4.14 -17.18
C ALA A 417 10.40 -3.32 -17.24
N ARG A 418 11.57 -3.94 -17.07
CA ARG A 418 12.88 -3.26 -17.12
C ARG A 418 13.26 -2.71 -18.51
N ARG A 419 12.66 -3.25 -19.59
CA ARG A 419 12.90 -2.77 -20.95
C ARG A 419 12.01 -1.59 -21.32
N VAL A 420 10.73 -1.65 -20.92
CA VAL A 420 9.73 -0.66 -21.35
C VAL A 420 9.55 0.49 -20.36
N HIS A 421 10.07 0.37 -19.13
CA HIS A 421 9.93 1.38 -18.09
C HIS A 421 11.27 1.78 -17.45
N PRO A 422 11.38 3.02 -16.95
CA PRO A 422 12.53 3.44 -16.15
C PRO A 422 12.64 2.63 -14.84
N PRO A 423 13.82 2.63 -14.18
CA PRO A 423 13.97 2.06 -12.84
C PRO A 423 12.89 2.56 -11.87
N GLU A 424 12.53 1.73 -10.88
CA GLU A 424 11.51 2.02 -9.86
C GLU A 424 10.06 2.17 -10.38
N HIS A 425 9.78 1.88 -11.66
CA HIS A 425 8.40 1.88 -12.16
C HIS A 425 7.53 0.85 -11.43
N PRO A 426 6.25 1.15 -11.11
CA PRO A 426 5.39 0.25 -10.34
C PRO A 426 5.30 -1.20 -10.86
N PHE A 427 5.36 -1.42 -12.18
CA PHE A 427 5.39 -2.78 -12.73
C PHE A 427 6.68 -3.56 -12.40
N ILE A 428 7.83 -2.87 -12.30
CA ILE A 428 9.09 -3.49 -11.86
C ILE A 428 8.94 -3.91 -10.40
N VAL A 429 8.47 -2.98 -9.55
CA VAL A 429 8.23 -3.24 -8.12
C VAL A 429 7.24 -4.39 -7.93
N SER A 430 6.14 -4.45 -8.69
CA SER A 430 5.18 -5.56 -8.58
C SER A 430 5.78 -6.91 -8.99
N ALA A 431 6.59 -6.95 -10.06
CA ALA A 431 7.25 -8.19 -10.49
C ALA A 431 8.33 -8.65 -9.52
N GLU A 432 9.12 -7.71 -8.98
CA GLU A 432 10.10 -7.99 -7.92
C GLU A 432 9.41 -8.46 -6.63
N ALA A 433 8.25 -7.90 -6.27
CA ALA A 433 7.49 -8.32 -5.10
C ALA A 433 7.02 -9.77 -5.24
N GLY A 434 6.48 -10.13 -6.41
CA GLY A 434 6.09 -11.51 -6.73
C GLY A 434 7.26 -12.49 -6.64
N LEU A 435 8.45 -12.11 -7.12
CA LEU A 435 9.67 -12.91 -6.94
C LEU A 435 10.09 -12.99 -5.47
N GLY A 436 9.99 -11.90 -4.71
CA GLY A 436 10.29 -11.89 -3.28
C GLY A 436 9.40 -12.87 -2.51
N ASP A 437 8.09 -12.85 -2.78
CA ASP A 437 7.13 -13.78 -2.18
C ASP A 437 7.42 -15.23 -2.58
N LEU A 438 7.72 -15.47 -3.86
CA LEU A 438 8.13 -16.78 -4.35
C LEU A 438 9.41 -17.29 -3.66
N TYR A 439 10.46 -16.46 -3.61
CA TYR A 439 11.74 -16.79 -2.97
C TYR A 439 11.58 -17.04 -1.48
N HIS A 440 10.69 -16.30 -0.83
CA HIS A 440 10.28 -16.61 0.52
C HIS A 440 9.69 -18.02 0.58
N LEU A 441 8.68 -18.34 -0.22
CA LEU A 441 8.01 -19.65 -0.20
C LEU A 441 8.98 -20.83 -0.41
N VAL A 442 9.87 -20.74 -1.42
CA VAL A 442 10.83 -21.81 -1.75
C VAL A 442 12.08 -21.83 -0.87
N GLY A 443 12.21 -20.91 0.09
CA GLY A 443 13.31 -20.89 1.06
C GLY A 443 14.59 -20.19 0.60
N ARG A 444 14.56 -19.43 -0.50
CA ARG A 444 15.64 -18.53 -0.96
C ARG A 444 15.60 -17.22 -0.17
N LEU A 445 15.81 -17.33 1.15
CA LEU A 445 15.48 -16.27 2.11
C LEU A 445 16.38 -15.03 2.01
N ASP A 446 17.65 -15.16 1.62
CA ASP A 446 18.53 -14.01 1.43
C ASP A 446 18.08 -13.13 0.26
N GLU A 447 17.67 -13.74 -0.86
CA GLU A 447 17.15 -13.02 -2.02
C GLU A 447 15.79 -12.37 -1.72
N ALA A 448 14.91 -13.09 -1.02
CA ALA A 448 13.63 -12.56 -0.57
C ALA A 448 13.82 -11.35 0.37
N LEU A 449 14.72 -11.46 1.36
CA LEU A 449 14.98 -10.38 2.32
C LEU A 449 15.48 -9.11 1.63
N ALA A 450 16.40 -9.24 0.66
CA ALA A 450 16.92 -8.09 -0.08
C ALA A 450 15.82 -7.32 -0.82
N ILE A 451 14.87 -8.04 -1.43
CA ILE A 451 13.70 -7.44 -2.09
C ILE A 451 12.78 -6.77 -1.06
N PHE A 452 12.45 -7.47 0.03
CA PHE A 452 11.53 -6.94 1.04
C PHE A 452 12.07 -5.71 1.77
N GLU A 453 13.39 -5.61 2.00
CA GLU A 453 14.00 -4.42 2.61
C GLU A 453 13.77 -3.17 1.75
N ILE A 454 14.03 -3.26 0.44
CA ILE A 454 13.80 -2.16 -0.52
C ILE A 454 12.31 -1.80 -0.57
N HIS A 455 11.43 -2.80 -0.63
CA HIS A 455 9.99 -2.58 -0.76
C HIS A 455 9.38 -2.00 0.51
N ALA A 456 9.78 -2.49 1.69
CA ALA A 456 9.31 -1.99 2.97
C ALA A 456 9.65 -0.50 3.14
N GLU A 457 10.86 -0.08 2.76
CA GLU A 457 11.28 1.33 2.78
C GLU A 457 10.45 2.18 1.81
N LEU A 458 10.26 1.71 0.57
CA LEU A 458 9.43 2.39 -0.43
C LEU A 458 7.99 2.57 0.04
N HIS A 459 7.38 1.51 0.59
CA HIS A 459 6.01 1.54 1.10
C HIS A 459 5.86 2.43 2.34
N LEU A 460 6.79 2.33 3.30
CA LEU A 460 6.82 3.19 4.48
C LEU A 460 6.87 4.67 4.09
N ARG A 461 7.68 4.99 3.09
CA ARG A 461 7.82 6.35 2.58
C ARG A 461 6.57 6.85 1.86
N ARG A 462 6.02 6.04 0.96
CA ARG A 462 4.89 6.44 0.11
C ARG A 462 3.56 6.47 0.86
N TYR A 463 3.31 5.46 1.68
CA TYR A 463 2.00 5.23 2.29
C TYR A 463 2.03 5.34 3.82
N GLY A 464 3.19 5.08 4.43
CA GLY A 464 3.35 5.16 5.89
C GLY A 464 3.15 3.83 6.58
N ILE A 465 3.55 3.75 7.85
CA ILE A 465 3.45 2.51 8.63
C ILE A 465 2.00 2.07 8.92
N ASP A 466 0.99 2.93 8.69
CA ASP A 466 -0.43 2.57 8.89
C ASP A 466 -1.09 2.00 7.64
N ASP A 467 -0.37 2.01 6.51
CA ASP A 467 -0.86 1.45 5.27
C ASP A 467 -0.74 -0.07 5.26
N TYR A 468 -1.73 -0.75 4.67
CA TYR A 468 -1.79 -2.20 4.68
C TYR A 468 -0.60 -2.84 3.96
N LYS A 469 -0.12 -2.23 2.87
CA LYS A 469 1.01 -2.75 2.09
C LYS A 469 2.30 -2.62 2.88
N THR A 470 2.46 -1.52 3.63
CA THR A 470 3.60 -1.34 4.52
C THR A 470 3.58 -2.38 5.64
N VAL A 471 2.46 -2.55 6.37
CA VAL A 471 2.40 -3.53 7.46
C VAL A 471 2.63 -4.96 6.93
N ALA A 472 2.06 -5.29 5.78
CA ALA A 472 2.28 -6.59 5.13
C ALA A 472 3.77 -6.81 4.78
N ALA A 473 4.42 -5.84 4.12
CA ALA A 473 5.84 -5.93 3.77
C ALA A 473 6.74 -6.09 5.00
N PHE A 474 6.50 -5.28 6.05
CA PHE A 474 7.23 -5.42 7.31
C PHE A 474 6.95 -6.77 8.00
N GLY A 475 5.71 -7.26 7.93
CA GLY A 475 5.35 -8.58 8.45
C GLY A 475 6.12 -9.70 7.75
N VAL A 476 6.15 -9.69 6.41
CA VAL A 476 6.88 -10.69 5.61
C VAL A 476 8.40 -10.59 5.80
N MET A 477 8.93 -9.38 6.00
CA MET A 477 10.34 -9.21 6.38
C MET A 477 10.62 -9.85 7.75
N GLY A 478 9.74 -9.64 8.74
CA GLY A 478 9.85 -10.25 10.06
C GLY A 478 9.78 -11.79 10.02
N THR A 479 8.85 -12.35 9.23
CA THR A 479 8.78 -13.81 9.04
C THR A 479 10.00 -14.33 8.30
N THR A 480 10.54 -13.61 7.33
CA THR A 480 11.77 -13.99 6.63
C THR A 480 12.95 -14.05 7.60
N LEU A 481 13.15 -13.02 8.44
CA LEU A 481 14.17 -13.01 9.49
C LEU A 481 14.02 -14.20 10.46
N HIS A 482 12.79 -14.51 10.85
CA HIS A 482 12.49 -15.69 11.67
C HIS A 482 12.92 -16.99 10.98
N ARG A 483 12.54 -17.17 9.70
CA ARG A 483 12.87 -18.38 8.95
C ARG A 483 14.37 -18.55 8.69
N MET A 484 15.12 -17.44 8.62
CA MET A 484 16.59 -17.44 8.55
C MET A 484 17.26 -17.79 9.89
N GLY A 485 16.50 -17.93 10.98
CA GLY A 485 17.04 -18.12 12.33
C GLY A 485 17.62 -16.84 12.95
N LYS A 486 17.41 -15.66 12.36
CA LYS A 486 17.81 -14.36 12.91
C LYS A 486 16.82 -13.90 14.00
N LEU A 487 16.58 -14.76 15.00
CA LEU A 487 15.45 -14.65 15.94
C LEU A 487 15.44 -13.35 16.75
N VAL A 488 16.60 -12.88 17.21
CA VAL A 488 16.70 -11.62 17.97
C VAL A 488 16.32 -10.42 17.10
N ARG A 489 16.76 -10.39 15.83
CA ARG A 489 16.39 -9.34 14.86
C ARG A 489 14.89 -9.42 14.54
N ALA A 490 14.36 -10.62 14.31
CA ALA A 490 12.94 -10.83 14.04
C ALA A 490 12.06 -10.34 15.21
N ARG A 491 12.45 -10.64 16.45
CA ARG A 491 11.74 -10.19 17.65
C ARG A 491 11.71 -8.66 17.74
N SER A 492 12.87 -8.01 17.59
CA SER A 492 12.94 -6.54 17.59
C SER A 492 12.04 -5.97 16.51
N HIS A 493 12.17 -6.48 15.28
CA HIS A 493 11.41 -6.00 14.13
C HIS A 493 9.89 -6.05 14.33
N PHE A 494 9.36 -7.20 14.78
CA PHE A 494 7.93 -7.30 15.08
C PHE A 494 7.50 -6.41 16.26
N THR A 495 8.33 -6.33 17.31
CA THR A 495 8.04 -5.48 18.49
C THR A 495 7.98 -4.01 18.09
N ASP A 496 8.95 -3.54 17.28
CA ASP A 496 9.03 -2.16 16.79
C ASP A 496 7.84 -1.83 15.88
N LEU A 497 7.48 -2.73 14.97
CA LEU A 497 6.28 -2.62 14.12
C LEU A 497 5.01 -2.47 14.97
N LEU A 498 4.79 -3.39 15.92
CA LEU A 498 3.59 -3.38 16.77
C LEU A 498 3.53 -2.15 17.67
N ASN A 499 4.67 -1.70 18.20
CA ASN A 499 4.76 -0.45 18.97
C ASN A 499 4.46 0.78 18.11
N ALA A 500 4.93 0.82 16.87
CA ALA A 500 4.64 1.91 15.94
C ALA A 500 3.14 1.98 15.61
N LEU A 501 2.50 0.82 15.39
CA LEU A 501 1.06 0.71 15.13
C LEU A 501 0.21 1.06 16.36
N ALA A 502 0.65 0.69 17.56
CA ALA A 502 -0.08 0.97 18.80
C ALA A 502 -0.19 2.47 19.15
N LYS A 503 0.72 3.31 18.64
CA LYS A 503 0.70 4.77 18.84
C LYS A 503 -0.36 5.50 18.00
N ARG A 504 -1.16 4.76 17.24
CA ARG A 504 -2.00 5.31 16.18
C ARG A 504 -3.40 4.70 16.22
N PRO A 505 -4.41 5.35 15.62
CA PRO A 505 -5.75 4.78 15.57
C PRO A 505 -5.70 3.38 14.93
N PRO A 506 -6.45 2.40 15.45
CA PRO A 506 -6.42 1.03 14.94
C PRO A 506 -6.87 1.00 13.48
N ARG A 507 -5.90 0.94 12.59
CA ARG A 507 -6.04 0.68 11.16
C ARG A 507 -5.38 -0.67 10.88
N GLN A 508 -5.81 -1.37 9.83
CA GLN A 508 -5.20 -2.63 9.40
C GLN A 508 -5.21 -3.74 10.47
N VAL A 509 -6.31 -3.85 11.21
CA VAL A 509 -6.42 -4.75 12.38
C VAL A 509 -5.97 -6.18 12.06
N VAL A 510 -6.37 -6.73 10.91
CA VAL A 510 -5.98 -8.09 10.49
C VAL A 510 -4.46 -8.23 10.32
N ASN A 511 -3.79 -7.27 9.67
CA ASN A 511 -2.33 -7.32 9.45
C ASN A 511 -1.54 -7.11 10.74
N THR A 512 -2.07 -6.31 11.67
CA THR A 512 -1.52 -6.19 13.02
C THR A 512 -1.57 -7.53 13.76
N ILE A 513 -2.70 -8.24 13.71
CA ILE A 513 -2.82 -9.57 14.33
C ILE A 513 -1.88 -10.58 13.67
N ILE A 514 -1.73 -10.56 12.34
CA ILE A 514 -0.75 -11.40 11.63
C ILE A 514 0.68 -11.12 12.10
N SER A 515 1.01 -9.86 12.39
CA SER A 515 2.34 -9.48 12.92
C SER A 515 2.53 -9.94 14.37
N GLN A 516 1.48 -9.92 15.19
CA GLN A 516 1.48 -10.48 16.56
C GLN A 516 1.69 -12.01 16.53
N GLU A 517 1.04 -12.67 15.58
CA GLU A 517 1.18 -14.10 15.35
C GLU A 517 2.63 -14.45 14.94
N GLY A 518 3.23 -13.63 14.07
CA GLY A 518 4.65 -13.74 13.71
C GLY A 518 5.58 -13.58 14.92
N LEU A 519 5.30 -12.62 15.81
CA LEU A 519 6.03 -12.46 17.06
C LEU A 519 5.88 -13.68 17.98
N ALA A 520 4.70 -14.28 18.06
CA ALA A 520 4.47 -15.49 18.85
C ALA A 520 5.34 -16.67 18.37
N LEU A 521 5.47 -16.86 17.06
CA LEU A 521 6.38 -17.88 16.49
C LEU A 521 7.84 -17.60 16.84
N VAL A 522 8.26 -16.33 16.84
CA VAL A 522 9.62 -15.95 17.26
C VAL A 522 9.86 -16.23 18.74
N HIS A 523 8.89 -15.96 19.63
CA HIS A 523 8.97 -16.32 21.04
C HIS A 523 9.07 -17.85 21.21
N TRP A 524 8.27 -18.61 20.46
CA TRP A 524 8.37 -20.07 20.47
C TRP A 524 9.76 -20.56 20.03
N ALA A 525 10.30 -20.02 18.93
CA ALA A 525 11.64 -20.36 18.46
C ALA A 525 12.76 -19.93 19.42
N LEU A 526 12.52 -18.94 20.28
CA LEU A 526 13.42 -18.50 21.36
C LEU A 526 13.20 -19.25 22.69
N ASP A 527 12.35 -20.29 22.70
CA ASP A 527 11.95 -21.09 23.88
C ASP A 527 11.16 -20.30 24.95
N ASP A 528 10.63 -19.12 24.61
CA ASP A 528 9.72 -18.34 25.45
C ASP A 528 8.26 -18.78 25.22
N LYS A 529 7.96 -20.01 25.66
CA LYS A 529 6.69 -20.69 25.42
C LYS A 529 5.49 -19.97 26.05
N ALA A 530 5.67 -19.38 27.23
CA ALA A 530 4.61 -18.66 27.92
C ALA A 530 4.15 -17.43 27.11
N ALA A 531 5.09 -16.64 26.58
CA ALA A 531 4.75 -15.50 25.74
C ALA A 531 4.10 -15.95 24.42
N ALA A 532 4.60 -17.04 23.81
CA ALA A 532 4.03 -17.60 22.58
C ALA A 532 2.57 -18.06 22.77
N VAL A 533 2.27 -18.80 23.84
CA VAL A 533 0.88 -19.21 24.17
C VAL A 533 -0.02 -18.00 24.35
N ALA A 534 0.41 -17.03 25.15
CA ALA A 534 -0.39 -15.84 25.43
C ALA A 534 -0.72 -15.05 24.15
N LEU A 535 0.26 -14.85 23.27
CA LEU A 535 0.06 -14.16 21.99
C LEU A 535 -0.83 -14.95 21.04
N LEU A 536 -0.68 -16.29 20.94
CA LEU A 536 -1.52 -17.11 20.07
C LEU A 536 -2.98 -17.11 20.53
N LEU A 537 -3.23 -17.25 21.84
CA LEU A 537 -4.59 -17.13 22.40
C LEU A 537 -5.22 -15.77 22.11
N GLN A 538 -4.44 -14.70 22.24
CA GLN A 538 -4.89 -13.36 21.88
C GLN A 538 -5.23 -13.26 20.38
N CYS A 539 -4.38 -13.78 19.50
CA CYS A 539 -4.60 -13.77 18.05
C CYS A 539 -5.87 -14.53 17.67
N ILE A 540 -6.09 -15.73 18.23
CA ILE A 540 -7.29 -16.54 17.99
C ILE A 540 -8.54 -15.73 18.34
N LYS A 541 -8.58 -15.15 19.54
CA LYS A 541 -9.72 -14.34 20.00
C LYS A 541 -9.98 -13.14 19.08
N GLN A 542 -8.93 -12.45 18.65
CA GLN A 542 -9.05 -11.28 17.77
C GLN A 542 -9.51 -11.68 16.36
N PHE A 543 -8.97 -12.76 15.78
CA PHE A 543 -9.42 -13.23 14.47
C PHE A 543 -10.89 -13.65 14.49
N LEU A 544 -11.35 -14.35 15.53
CA LEU A 544 -12.77 -14.69 15.71
C LEU A 544 -13.65 -13.43 15.84
N ALA A 545 -13.21 -12.43 16.59
CA ALA A 545 -13.92 -11.15 16.72
C ALA A 545 -14.03 -10.35 15.42
N HIS A 546 -13.25 -10.71 14.39
CA HIS A 546 -13.26 -10.10 13.06
C HIS A 546 -13.75 -11.05 11.96
N ASP A 547 -14.45 -12.13 12.33
CA ASP A 547 -14.99 -13.15 11.42
C ASP A 547 -13.92 -13.77 10.49
N ARG A 548 -12.68 -13.87 10.96
CA ARG A 548 -11.55 -14.44 10.22
C ARG A 548 -11.32 -15.90 10.64
N LEU A 549 -12.33 -16.75 10.41
CA LEU A 549 -12.33 -18.16 10.83
C LEU A 549 -11.08 -18.94 10.38
N PHE A 550 -10.68 -18.80 9.11
CA PHE A 550 -9.48 -19.48 8.58
C PHE A 550 -8.18 -19.03 9.29
N ARG A 551 -8.06 -17.74 9.64
CA ARG A 551 -6.89 -17.23 10.36
C ARG A 551 -6.88 -17.69 11.82
N ALA A 552 -8.06 -17.72 12.46
CA ALA A 552 -8.20 -18.28 13.80
C ALA A 552 -7.80 -19.76 13.82
N LEU A 553 -8.28 -20.55 12.87
CA LEU A 553 -7.90 -21.96 12.68
C LEU A 553 -6.38 -22.14 12.60
N ARG A 554 -5.72 -21.36 11.74
CA ARG A 554 -4.25 -21.39 11.60
C ARG A 554 -3.54 -21.11 12.92
N SER A 555 -3.97 -20.10 13.66
CA SER A 555 -3.40 -19.79 14.98
C SER A 555 -3.65 -20.91 15.99
N THR A 556 -4.81 -21.58 15.94
CA THR A 556 -5.13 -22.75 16.77
C THR A 556 -4.27 -23.96 16.41
N GLU A 557 -4.01 -24.25 15.12
CA GLU A 557 -3.08 -25.32 14.69
C GLU A 557 -1.65 -25.09 15.19
N ARG A 558 -1.22 -23.81 15.26
CA ARG A 558 0.07 -23.42 15.84
C ARG A 558 0.10 -23.59 17.35
N LEU A 559 -0.96 -23.18 18.05
CA LEU A 559 -1.11 -23.36 19.49
C LEU A 559 -1.09 -24.84 19.86
N TYR A 560 -1.85 -25.67 19.16
CA TYR A 560 -1.86 -27.12 19.34
C TYR A 560 -0.44 -27.72 19.27
N ARG A 561 0.32 -27.43 18.21
CA ARG A 561 1.69 -27.97 18.07
C ARG A 561 2.64 -27.50 19.17
N LEU A 562 2.49 -26.25 19.61
CA LEU A 562 3.26 -25.72 20.72
C LEU A 562 2.96 -26.45 22.03
N LEU A 563 1.68 -26.72 22.32
CA LEU A 563 1.24 -27.45 23.52
C LEU A 563 1.69 -28.91 23.52
N ILE A 564 1.77 -29.55 22.35
CA ILE A 564 2.32 -30.91 22.22
C ILE A 564 3.83 -30.93 22.49
N GLU A 565 4.57 -29.94 21.99
CA GLU A 565 6.02 -29.88 22.15
C GLU A 565 6.44 -29.58 23.60
N ALA A 566 5.59 -28.88 24.37
CA ALA A 566 5.96 -28.41 25.68
C ALA A 566 4.82 -28.43 26.69
N SER A 567 5.11 -29.02 27.85
CA SER A 567 4.36 -28.75 29.07
C SER A 567 4.58 -27.28 29.46
N VAL A 568 3.51 -26.51 29.46
CA VAL A 568 3.48 -25.11 29.91
C VAL A 568 2.65 -25.06 31.19
N ASP A 569 3.20 -24.48 32.25
CA ASP A 569 2.49 -24.37 33.54
C ASP A 569 1.20 -23.57 33.37
N GLY A 570 0.06 -24.14 33.80
CA GLY A 570 -1.26 -23.52 33.66
C GLY A 570 -1.85 -23.56 32.23
N ALA A 571 -1.35 -24.43 31.36
CA ALA A 571 -1.83 -24.56 29.98
C ALA A 571 -3.15 -25.30 29.80
N ASP A 572 -3.79 -25.77 30.88
CA ASP A 572 -5.09 -26.44 30.81
C ASP A 572 -6.13 -25.56 30.11
N ASP A 573 -6.12 -24.25 30.42
CA ASP A 573 -7.00 -23.27 29.77
C ASP A 573 -6.63 -23.02 28.29
N ALA A 574 -5.37 -23.27 27.90
CA ALA A 574 -4.90 -23.08 26.53
C ALA A 574 -5.35 -24.21 25.59
N TRP A 575 -5.75 -25.37 26.13
CA TRP A 575 -6.35 -26.46 25.35
C TRP A 575 -7.81 -26.19 24.98
N VAL A 576 -8.53 -25.33 25.71
CA VAL A 576 -9.95 -25.04 25.46
C VAL A 576 -10.22 -24.60 24.01
N PRO A 577 -9.51 -23.60 23.45
CA PRO A 577 -9.72 -23.20 22.05
C PRO A 577 -9.34 -24.30 21.05
N VAL A 578 -8.41 -25.20 21.39
CA VAL A 578 -8.02 -26.34 20.55
C VAL A 578 -9.16 -27.35 20.49
N HIS A 579 -9.72 -27.73 21.64
CA HIS A 579 -10.89 -28.61 21.70
C HIS A 579 -12.10 -28.02 20.99
N ASP A 580 -12.45 -26.77 21.29
CA ASP A 580 -13.62 -26.09 20.72
C ASP A 580 -13.56 -26.03 19.19
N HIS A 581 -12.36 -25.83 18.63
CA HIS A 581 -12.18 -25.68 17.20
C HIS A 581 -12.14 -27.00 16.43
N PHE A 582 -11.45 -28.03 16.97
CA PHE A 582 -11.19 -29.28 16.23
C PHE A 582 -12.17 -30.41 16.53
N VAL A 583 -13.01 -30.28 17.54
CA VAL A 583 -14.13 -31.22 17.79
C VAL A 583 -15.37 -30.83 16.97
N ALA A 584 -15.46 -29.59 16.49
CA ALA A 584 -16.54 -29.13 15.63
C ALA A 584 -16.34 -29.62 14.17
N PRO A 585 -17.42 -29.91 13.41
CA PRO A 585 -17.35 -30.51 12.06
C PRO A 585 -16.87 -29.57 10.95
N VAL A 586 -16.15 -28.49 11.28
CA VAL A 586 -15.89 -27.36 10.36
C VAL A 586 -14.60 -27.58 9.53
N THR A 587 -13.66 -28.40 10.02
CA THR A 587 -12.37 -28.64 9.34
C THR A 587 -12.33 -30.00 8.65
N PRO A 588 -11.78 -30.12 7.43
CA PRO A 588 -11.58 -31.41 6.80
C PRO A 588 -10.67 -32.28 7.70
N PRO A 589 -11.19 -33.41 8.20
CA PRO A 589 -10.43 -34.29 9.09
C PRO A 589 -9.19 -34.83 8.37
N GLU A 590 -8.13 -35.10 9.13
CA GLU A 590 -6.81 -35.53 8.64
C GLU A 590 -6.03 -34.53 7.78
N SER A 591 -6.51 -33.30 7.56
CA SER A 591 -5.79 -32.29 6.78
C SER A 591 -5.25 -31.13 7.62
N TRP A 592 -4.08 -30.62 7.25
CA TRP A 592 -3.51 -29.39 7.79
C TRP A 592 -3.84 -28.22 6.86
N THR A 593 -5.06 -27.72 6.98
CA THR A 593 -5.61 -26.72 6.03
C THR A 593 -4.85 -25.40 5.97
N SER A 594 -3.96 -25.13 6.93
CA SER A 594 -3.17 -23.90 6.97
C SER A 594 -1.68 -24.07 6.66
N GLU A 595 -1.25 -25.30 6.30
CA GLU A 595 0.16 -25.64 6.11
C GLU A 595 0.38 -26.50 4.86
N TYR A 596 1.36 -26.08 4.04
CA TYR A 596 1.79 -26.82 2.86
C TYR A 596 3.10 -27.56 3.12
N CYS A 597 3.28 -28.70 2.47
CA CYS A 597 4.54 -29.41 2.48
C CYS A 597 5.60 -28.59 1.74
N ALA A 598 6.68 -28.19 2.41
CA ALA A 598 7.78 -27.46 1.79
C ALA A 598 8.57 -28.27 0.75
N GLY A 599 8.34 -29.59 0.64
CA GLY A 599 9.00 -30.48 -0.33
C GLY A 599 8.21 -30.75 -1.61
N CYS A 600 6.87 -30.93 -1.52
CA CYS A 600 6.01 -31.17 -2.69
C CYS A 600 4.99 -30.06 -2.95
N HIS A 601 4.91 -29.08 -2.05
CA HIS A 601 4.03 -27.92 -2.12
C HIS A 601 2.53 -28.23 -2.23
N GLN A 602 2.15 -29.42 -1.75
CA GLN A 602 0.75 -29.85 -1.59
C GLN A 602 0.33 -29.70 -0.13
N ASP A 603 -0.99 -29.66 0.09
CA ASP A 603 -1.59 -29.76 1.41
C ASP A 603 -1.08 -31.01 2.15
N ILE A 604 -0.80 -30.86 3.44
CA ILE A 604 -0.38 -32.01 4.24
C ILE A 604 -1.62 -32.77 4.71
N VAL A 605 -1.70 -34.03 4.33
CA VAL A 605 -2.70 -34.99 4.82
C VAL A 605 -2.00 -36.02 5.71
N GLY A 606 -2.57 -36.29 6.88
CA GLY A 606 -2.04 -37.19 7.89
C GLY A 606 -0.91 -36.55 8.72
N THR A 607 0.13 -37.32 9.01
CA THR A 607 1.23 -36.86 9.88
C THR A 607 2.05 -35.75 9.23
N LEU A 608 2.12 -34.61 9.91
CA LEU A 608 3.00 -33.48 9.58
C LEU A 608 4.33 -33.64 10.32
N THR A 609 5.43 -33.44 9.61
CA THR A 609 6.78 -33.51 10.18
C THR A 609 7.50 -32.18 10.07
N CYS A 610 8.38 -31.88 11.02
CA CYS A 610 9.24 -30.70 10.94
C CYS A 610 10.60 -30.94 11.60
N CYS A 611 11.60 -30.19 11.13
CA CYS A 611 12.94 -30.26 11.69
C CYS A 611 12.96 -29.65 13.10
N ASN A 612 13.59 -30.33 14.06
CA ASN A 612 13.76 -29.84 15.42
C ASN A 612 14.92 -28.83 15.59
N MET A 613 15.82 -28.74 14.60
CA MET A 613 16.96 -27.82 14.59
C MET A 613 16.68 -26.51 13.86
N CYS A 614 15.74 -26.52 12.91
CA CYS A 614 15.28 -25.30 12.25
C CYS A 614 14.45 -24.46 13.24
N PRO A 615 14.34 -23.13 13.03
CA PRO A 615 13.44 -22.31 13.84
C PRO A 615 12.02 -22.90 13.84
N ARG A 616 11.33 -22.86 14.98
CA ARG A 616 10.00 -23.46 15.13
C ARG A 616 8.98 -22.81 14.21
N GLY A 617 8.09 -23.58 13.61
CA GLY A 617 7.03 -23.04 12.75
C GLY A 617 7.50 -22.54 11.37
N THR A 618 8.65 -23.01 10.88
CA THR A 618 9.30 -22.50 9.67
C THR A 618 9.01 -23.32 8.41
N TYR A 619 9.22 -24.63 8.49
CA TYR A 619 9.07 -25.57 7.38
C TYR A 619 8.37 -26.82 7.88
N PHE A 620 7.36 -27.25 7.13
CA PHE A 620 6.60 -28.45 7.41
C PHE A 620 6.69 -29.37 6.22
N TYR A 621 6.72 -30.68 6.46
CA TYR A 621 6.84 -31.69 5.42
C TYR A 621 5.79 -32.77 5.64
N CYS A 622 5.13 -33.18 4.56
CA CYS A 622 4.38 -34.42 4.60
C CYS A 622 5.34 -35.59 4.82
N ARG A 623 4.82 -36.67 5.39
CA ARG A 623 5.61 -37.86 5.72
C ARG A 623 6.43 -38.39 4.54
N LEU A 624 5.83 -38.44 3.34
CA LEU A 624 6.49 -38.91 2.12
C LEU A 624 7.70 -38.04 1.73
N CYS A 625 7.58 -36.71 1.83
CA CYS A 625 8.71 -35.83 1.50
C CYS A 625 9.82 -35.93 2.54
N SER A 626 9.47 -36.07 3.81
CA SER A 626 10.44 -36.30 4.89
C SER A 626 11.22 -37.60 4.68
N THR A 627 10.55 -38.70 4.34
CA THR A 627 11.22 -39.99 4.09
C THR A 627 12.05 -40.02 2.80
N LEU A 628 11.61 -39.32 1.76
CA LEU A 628 12.35 -39.20 0.50
C LEU A 628 13.49 -38.16 0.54
N GLY A 629 13.67 -37.45 1.66
CA GLY A 629 14.68 -36.38 1.78
C GLY A 629 14.39 -35.14 0.92
N ARG A 630 13.12 -34.92 0.52
CA ARG A 630 12.68 -33.71 -0.19
C ARG A 630 12.45 -32.59 0.82
N ILE A 631 13.54 -32.08 1.38
CA ILE A 631 13.55 -31.08 2.46
C ILE A 631 14.45 -29.90 2.13
N LEU A 632 14.15 -28.74 2.71
CA LEU A 632 14.90 -27.50 2.48
C LEU A 632 16.10 -27.32 3.42
N CYS A 633 16.20 -28.12 4.50
CA CYS A 633 17.32 -28.05 5.44
C CYS A 633 18.25 -29.27 5.32
N ALA A 634 19.54 -29.08 5.63
CA ALA A 634 20.54 -30.16 5.62
C ALA A 634 20.59 -30.99 6.92
N HIS A 635 19.60 -30.84 7.81
CA HIS A 635 19.54 -31.56 9.09
C HIS A 635 19.04 -32.99 8.93
N ASP A 636 19.44 -33.86 9.84
CA ASP A 636 19.05 -35.28 9.87
C ASP A 636 17.54 -35.45 10.09
N THR A 637 16.88 -36.18 9.18
CA THR A 637 15.43 -36.42 9.21
C THR A 637 14.99 -37.36 10.32
N SER A 638 15.89 -38.19 10.87
CA SER A 638 15.53 -39.11 11.94
C SER A 638 15.18 -38.40 13.26
N ALA A 639 15.60 -37.15 13.42
CA ALA A 639 15.33 -36.34 14.60
C ALA A 639 14.14 -35.37 14.40
N PHE A 640 13.42 -35.48 13.28
CA PHE A 640 12.27 -34.60 13.02
C PHE A 640 11.14 -34.89 14.01
N LEU A 641 10.45 -33.83 14.43
CA LEU A 641 9.21 -33.96 15.18
C LEU A 641 8.09 -34.39 14.23
N ALA A 642 7.16 -35.18 14.75
CA ALA A 642 5.97 -35.62 14.04
C ALA A 642 4.73 -35.24 14.84
N PHE A 643 3.76 -34.63 14.16
CA PHE A 643 2.49 -34.21 14.74
C PHE A 643 1.36 -34.90 14.00
N LYS A 644 0.47 -35.53 14.77
CA LYS A 644 -0.79 -36.06 14.25
C LYS A 644 -1.77 -34.91 14.02
N PRO A 645 -2.70 -35.02 13.05
CA PRO A 645 -3.81 -34.09 12.92
C PRO A 645 -4.53 -33.86 14.26
N PRO A 646 -4.92 -32.63 14.60
CA PRO A 646 -5.44 -32.28 15.93
C PRO A 646 -6.62 -33.16 16.36
N HIS A 647 -7.63 -33.35 15.50
CA HIS A 647 -8.80 -34.16 15.84
C HIS A 647 -8.43 -35.62 16.15
N ARG A 648 -7.56 -36.24 15.34
CA ARG A 648 -7.05 -37.59 15.59
C ARG A 648 -6.31 -37.68 16.92
N HIS A 649 -5.44 -36.70 17.20
CA HIS A 649 -4.72 -36.65 18.47
C HIS A 649 -5.67 -36.59 19.67
N LEU A 650 -6.69 -35.73 19.62
CA LEU A 650 -7.67 -35.61 20.71
C LEU A 650 -8.48 -36.90 20.96
N LEU A 651 -8.81 -37.64 19.90
CA LEU A 651 -9.46 -38.95 20.04
C LEU A 651 -8.55 -39.99 20.69
N GLU A 652 -7.28 -40.03 20.29
CA GLU A 652 -6.28 -40.94 20.86
C GLU A 652 -5.93 -40.57 22.31
N GLU A 653 -5.82 -39.29 22.62
CA GLU A 653 -5.59 -38.80 23.97
C GLU A 653 -6.74 -39.19 24.89
N LYS A 654 -7.99 -39.02 24.44
CA LYS A 654 -9.19 -39.44 25.19
C LYS A 654 -9.18 -40.94 25.51
N LEU A 655 -8.65 -41.76 24.61
CA LEU A 655 -8.48 -43.20 24.82
C LEU A 655 -7.32 -43.51 25.76
N ALA A 656 -6.18 -42.82 25.62
CA ALA A 656 -4.98 -43.03 26.41
C ALA A 656 -5.15 -42.59 27.88
N SER A 657 -5.92 -41.53 28.13
CA SER A 657 -6.20 -40.99 29.46
C SER A 657 -7.54 -41.47 30.06
N PHE A 658 -8.20 -42.43 29.41
CA PHE A 658 -9.53 -42.88 29.81
C PHE A 658 -9.54 -43.53 31.21
N ASN A 659 -10.38 -43.00 32.10
CA ASN A 659 -10.52 -43.49 33.47
C ASN A 659 -12.00 -43.62 33.89
N GLY A 660 -12.81 -44.26 33.02
CA GLY A 660 -14.25 -44.44 33.18
C GLY A 660 -14.71 -45.91 33.03
N PRO A 661 -16.02 -46.17 32.96
CA PRO A 661 -16.56 -47.51 32.79
C PRO A 661 -16.24 -48.10 31.39
N LEU A 662 -16.11 -49.43 31.32
CA LEU A 662 -15.76 -50.17 30.09
C LEU A 662 -16.68 -49.86 28.90
N ASP A 663 -17.99 -49.74 29.12
CA ASP A 663 -18.96 -49.44 28.04
C ASP A 663 -18.65 -48.10 27.35
N ALA A 664 -18.24 -47.08 28.13
CA ALA A 664 -17.88 -45.77 27.60
C ALA A 664 -16.49 -45.77 26.94
N PHE A 665 -15.60 -46.67 27.35
CA PHE A 665 -14.34 -46.92 26.63
C PHE A 665 -14.61 -47.57 25.28
N ASP A 666 -15.47 -48.58 25.22
CA ASP A 666 -15.86 -49.26 23.98
C ASP A 666 -16.52 -48.30 23.00
N GLU A 667 -17.35 -47.36 23.50
CA GLU A 667 -17.95 -46.31 22.68
C GLU A 667 -16.91 -45.34 22.12
N ALA A 668 -15.94 -44.91 22.94
CA ALA A 668 -14.84 -44.06 22.48
C ALA A 668 -13.94 -44.78 21.46
N LEU A 669 -13.66 -46.07 21.67
CA LEU A 669 -12.87 -46.88 20.75
C LEU A 669 -13.59 -47.13 19.43
N ALA A 670 -14.90 -47.37 19.48
CA ALA A 670 -15.74 -47.49 18.30
C ALA A 670 -15.76 -46.19 17.49
N HIS A 671 -15.86 -45.04 18.17
CA HIS A 671 -15.79 -43.73 17.53
C HIS A 671 -14.45 -43.50 16.83
N TYR A 672 -13.32 -43.76 17.51
CA TYR A 672 -11.98 -43.67 16.92
C TYR A 672 -11.80 -44.61 15.73
N THR A 673 -12.29 -45.85 15.85
CA THR A 673 -12.20 -46.84 14.76
C THR A 673 -13.02 -46.42 13.55
N SER A 674 -14.22 -45.85 13.76
CA SER A 674 -15.01 -45.27 12.67
C SER A 674 -14.28 -44.11 12.03
N TYR A 675 -13.75 -43.18 12.82
CA TYR A 675 -12.96 -42.05 12.34
C TYR A 675 -11.81 -42.51 11.43
N CYS A 676 -11.02 -43.50 11.87
CA CYS A 676 -9.90 -44.01 11.09
C CYS A 676 -10.34 -44.64 9.77
N ARG A 677 -11.46 -45.37 9.76
CA ARG A 677 -12.03 -45.97 8.54
C ARG A 677 -12.58 -44.89 7.61
N ASP A 678 -13.36 -43.96 8.13
CA ASP A 678 -14.10 -42.96 7.36
C ASP A 678 -13.14 -41.94 6.72
N HIS A 679 -11.96 -41.76 7.31
CA HIS A 679 -10.89 -40.88 6.79
C HIS A 679 -9.67 -41.63 6.22
N SER A 680 -9.76 -42.95 6.05
CA SER A 680 -8.70 -43.78 5.46
C SER A 680 -7.32 -43.59 6.13
N VAL A 681 -7.30 -43.50 7.47
CA VAL A 681 -6.08 -43.32 8.25
C VAL A 681 -5.18 -44.55 8.09
N PRO A 682 -3.92 -44.39 7.65
CA PRO A 682 -2.99 -45.51 7.48
C PRO A 682 -2.80 -46.32 8.77
N GLU A 683 -2.78 -47.65 8.68
CA GLU A 683 -2.70 -48.53 9.85
C GLU A 683 -1.49 -48.25 10.74
N ASP A 684 -0.38 -47.83 10.16
CA ASP A 684 0.85 -47.49 10.87
C ASP A 684 0.84 -46.09 11.51
N GLU A 685 -0.18 -45.27 11.22
CA GLU A 685 -0.46 -44.00 11.91
C GLU A 685 -1.56 -44.12 12.99
N GLN A 686 -2.29 -45.22 13.00
CA GLN A 686 -3.29 -45.51 14.02
C GLN A 686 -2.64 -45.82 15.38
N MET A 687 -3.40 -45.62 16.45
CA MET A 687 -3.00 -45.91 17.82
C MET A 687 -2.74 -47.41 17.96
N PRO A 688 -1.56 -47.84 18.45
CA PRO A 688 -1.25 -49.26 18.56
C PRO A 688 -2.21 -49.97 19.53
N ARG A 689 -2.71 -51.15 19.15
CA ARG A 689 -3.66 -51.93 19.97
C ARG A 689 -3.14 -52.30 21.38
N VAL A 690 -1.83 -52.28 21.58
CA VAL A 690 -1.17 -52.59 22.86
C VAL A 690 -1.34 -51.45 23.89
N VAL A 691 -1.64 -50.23 23.44
CA VAL A 691 -1.81 -49.05 24.33
C VAL A 691 -3.18 -49.05 25.03
N PHE A 692 -4.12 -49.92 24.64
CA PHE A 692 -5.47 -49.97 25.23
C PHE A 692 -5.54 -50.55 26.65
N GLY A 693 -4.41 -50.90 27.30
CA GLY A 693 -4.33 -51.21 28.74
C GLY A 693 -5.09 -52.47 29.21
N TYR A 694 -5.92 -53.06 28.35
CA TYR A 694 -6.67 -54.28 28.59
C TYR A 694 -6.15 -55.36 27.65
N GLU A 695 -5.46 -56.37 28.19
CA GLU A 695 -5.22 -57.61 27.45
C GLU A 695 -6.56 -58.14 26.95
N VAL A 696 -6.74 -58.14 25.62
CA VAL A 696 -7.92 -58.69 24.95
C VAL A 696 -7.98 -60.23 25.06
N ASP A 697 -7.05 -60.86 25.81
CA ASP A 697 -6.91 -62.31 25.96
C ASP A 697 -7.81 -62.95 27.03
N SER A 698 -8.69 -62.21 27.70
CA SER A 698 -9.64 -62.79 28.67
C SER A 698 -11.11 -62.71 28.26
N ARG A 699 -11.43 -62.83 26.98
CA ARG A 699 -12.79 -63.30 26.61
C ARG A 699 -12.78 -64.83 26.60
N PRO A 700 -13.47 -65.53 27.52
CA PRO A 700 -13.79 -66.92 27.27
C PRO A 700 -14.66 -66.94 26.02
N TRP A 701 -14.13 -67.57 24.97
CA TRP A 701 -14.88 -68.08 23.83
C TRP A 701 -16.28 -68.53 24.26
N HIS A 702 -17.32 -67.89 23.75
CA HIS A 702 -18.66 -68.48 23.75
C HIS A 702 -18.98 -68.91 22.32
N PRO A 703 -18.99 -70.23 22.02
CA PRO A 703 -19.43 -70.71 20.72
C PRO A 703 -20.96 -70.65 20.67
N MET A 704 -21.45 -70.29 19.49
CA MET A 704 -22.86 -70.09 19.08
C MET A 704 -23.40 -68.68 19.29
N LEU A 705 -23.08 -67.79 18.34
CA LEU A 705 -24.05 -67.07 17.51
C LEU A 705 -23.40 -66.62 16.20
#